data_AF-A0A931PAS5-F1
#
_entry.id   AF-A0A931PAS5-F1
#
_cell.length_a   1.000
_cell.length_b   1.000
_cell.length_c   1.000
_cell.angle_alpha   90.00
_cell.angle_beta   90.00
_cell.angle_gamma   90.00
#
_symmetry.space_group_name_H-M   'P 1'
#
loop_
_entity.id
_entity.type
_entity.pdbx_description
1 polymer ?
#
loop_
_entity_poly.entity_id
_entity_poly.type
_entity_poly.pdbx_seq_one_letter_code
_entity_poly.pdbx_strand_id
1 'polypeptide(L)'
;MKIFFISLAFMLIAPLSYTQQKKTAIPNTAMQQQINEVKNDIRELEAEIKEAEKNDPDEVAELKNQLAVMKKMLAMMDPSSSPSSPVKPVKKTVAPASQYQSPVLPVYLKQPVTAPTASQARNRLLWYTGKKINDSTLITMKGLVVQYNKKTGRLKLQPDKKTDPFNKIVKELDKSDQRKNELIDMFIKMKNGALYYPDLVNALALYDDITKRYGAGLKNYIDIPQIFPQTVAAVEYYPAFYAGRGPNLSKIITDTVPDKFLQEMGKKINELLKKADAMEKSLPPVDAFLPPPLKDLSICSSCDSGIIKKEEIEDSIWHKKFSGAEEEIMQIRLGLARQMALMGMDDEKIMRVILETKVPARMLQKARILYDRYGKDPRYIKTVAPIILGIERQHQLLGITEGMGDNILASLLSFDYEKYMREQMGLKNYNLVLNLAQHIGWLRQKALLGAADDANASYSKLKPYLDFNRFNLSLDLDFIYEQKNDDELEMRASGKIATKDKVYVQLYLDDCTWRMRLWNPDYFTAKADEMAMPLLVNSGQKTIREENDKMATYPYSGPSKVMAQFPDFKISFCNNGQSDTAIMTTLNYPVDGDIPVQTSFKTYKAELLALANHMFIDINKLEGHESEGMNMALDIMTSLSQPQVTNPTGNPKLDKLQSDYHLRKTSDDFKKQVSTTGLTEKSVFLFQANNGSSVLIDKTNDTKHRIDENSELTKGVIHLRVVHDPVTEN
;
A
#
# COMPACT_ATOMS: atom_id res chain seq x y z
N MET A 1 1.96 41.10 -27.02
CA MET A 1 1.41 41.16 -25.64
C MET A 1 0.94 39.78 -25.15
N LYS A 2 0.16 39.01 -25.93
CA LYS A 2 -0.30 37.64 -25.57
C LYS A 2 0.83 36.62 -25.29
N ILE A 3 1.84 36.52 -26.17
CA ILE A 3 3.03 35.67 -25.97
C ILE A 3 3.82 36.03 -24.69
N PHE A 4 3.78 37.30 -24.27
CA PHE A 4 4.43 37.78 -23.06
C PHE A 4 3.68 37.33 -21.79
N PHE A 5 2.34 37.36 -21.79
CA PHE A 5 1.53 36.86 -20.67
C PHE A 5 1.64 35.33 -20.50
N ILE A 6 1.69 34.58 -21.61
CA ILE A 6 1.95 33.13 -21.57
C ILE A 6 3.34 32.86 -20.98
N SER A 7 4.38 33.58 -21.43
CA SER A 7 5.72 33.46 -20.84
C SER A 7 5.75 33.83 -19.35
N LEU A 8 4.99 34.85 -18.92
CA LEU A 8 4.90 35.26 -17.52
C LEU A 8 4.20 34.19 -16.66
N ALA A 9 3.12 33.57 -17.15
CA ALA A 9 2.44 32.47 -16.48
C ALA A 9 3.37 31.25 -16.32
N PHE A 10 4.12 30.87 -17.36
CA PHE A 10 5.12 29.80 -17.27
C PHE A 10 6.29 30.15 -16.33
N MET A 11 6.74 31.42 -16.30
CA MET A 11 7.77 31.87 -15.38
C MET A 11 7.30 31.95 -13.92
N LEU A 12 6.02 32.23 -13.64
CA LEU A 12 5.46 32.26 -12.29
C LEU A 12 5.27 30.86 -11.69
N ILE A 13 5.07 29.83 -12.53
CA ILE A 13 4.89 28.44 -12.09
C ILE A 13 6.23 27.76 -11.73
N ALA A 14 7.33 28.16 -12.39
CA ALA A 14 8.66 27.61 -12.15
C ALA A 14 9.18 27.78 -10.69
N PRO A 15 9.03 28.95 -10.02
CA PRO A 15 9.49 29.13 -8.63
C PRO A 15 8.48 28.69 -7.56
N LEU A 16 7.18 28.51 -7.87
CA LEU A 16 6.17 28.12 -6.88
C LEU A 16 6.34 26.70 -6.32
N SER A 17 7.16 25.87 -6.97
CA SER A 17 7.54 24.55 -6.45
C SER A 17 8.59 24.60 -5.32
N TYR A 18 9.11 25.79 -4.93
CA TYR A 18 10.41 25.90 -4.25
C TYR A 18 10.50 26.63 -2.92
N THR A 19 9.43 27.20 -2.37
CA THR A 19 9.53 28.02 -1.14
C THR A 19 8.79 27.45 0.05
N GLN A 20 9.23 26.27 0.53
CA GLN A 20 9.42 26.06 1.97
C GLN A 20 10.84 26.50 2.39
N GLN A 21 11.35 27.61 1.83
CA GLN A 21 12.43 28.31 2.52
C GLN A 21 11.94 28.60 3.93
N LYS A 22 12.73 28.19 4.93
CA LYS A 22 12.61 28.67 6.32
C LYS A 22 12.08 30.09 6.26
N LYS A 23 10.98 30.40 6.96
CA LYS A 23 10.45 31.76 7.14
C LYS A 23 11.57 32.69 7.63
N THR A 24 12.44 33.14 6.75
CA THR A 24 13.19 34.37 6.91
C THR A 24 12.15 35.42 6.62
N ALA A 25 11.77 36.15 7.68
CA ALA A 25 10.73 37.17 7.62
C ALA A 25 11.01 38.11 6.45
N ILE A 26 10.25 37.96 5.37
CA ILE A 26 10.19 38.97 4.32
C ILE A 26 9.68 40.24 5.02
N PRO A 27 10.32 41.41 4.83
CA PRO A 27 9.87 42.64 5.46
C PRO A 27 8.39 42.88 5.16
N ASN A 28 7.59 43.02 6.21
CA ASN A 28 6.12 43.15 6.18
C ASN A 28 5.63 44.27 5.22
N THR A 29 6.50 45.24 4.90
CA THR A 29 6.21 46.40 4.05
C THR A 29 6.06 46.07 2.56
N ALA A 30 6.91 45.19 1.99
CA ALA A 30 6.86 44.89 0.56
C ALA A 30 5.58 44.11 0.17
N MET A 31 5.16 43.17 1.03
CA MET A 31 3.94 42.40 0.84
C MET A 31 2.69 43.28 1.03
N GLN A 32 2.70 44.21 2.00
CA GLN A 32 1.61 45.18 2.16
C GLN A 32 1.46 46.11 0.95
N GLN A 33 2.58 46.51 0.32
CA GLN A 33 2.54 47.31 -0.89
C GLN A 33 1.88 46.55 -2.05
N GLN A 34 2.26 45.28 -2.27
CA GLN A 34 1.61 44.45 -3.29
C GLN A 34 0.13 44.21 -2.99
N ILE A 35 -0.27 44.02 -1.72
CA ILE A 35 -1.68 43.92 -1.34
C ILE A 35 -2.45 45.20 -1.73
N ASN A 36 -1.85 46.38 -1.54
CA ASN A 36 -2.48 47.64 -1.88
C ASN A 36 -2.56 47.87 -3.40
N GLU A 37 -1.55 47.47 -4.16
CA GLU A 37 -1.55 47.51 -5.63
C GLU A 37 -2.68 46.62 -6.17
N VAL A 38 -2.76 45.35 -5.75
CA VAL A 38 -3.86 44.44 -6.16
C VAL A 38 -5.24 44.97 -5.75
N LYS A 39 -5.37 45.63 -4.58
CA LYS A 39 -6.63 46.28 -4.17
C LYS A 39 -7.01 47.45 -5.09
N ASN A 40 -6.04 48.18 -5.63
CA ASN A 40 -6.29 49.26 -6.57
C ASN A 40 -6.68 48.70 -7.95
N ASP A 41 -5.95 47.71 -8.46
CA ASP A 41 -6.25 47.03 -9.72
C ASP A 41 -7.68 46.45 -9.71
N ILE A 42 -8.08 45.83 -8.60
CA ILE A 42 -9.47 45.34 -8.41
C ILE A 42 -10.49 46.47 -8.53
N ARG A 43 -10.22 47.67 -8.01
CA ARG A 43 -11.14 48.82 -8.09
C ARG A 43 -11.21 49.38 -9.51
N GLU A 44 -10.08 49.45 -10.20
CA GLU A 44 -10.02 49.90 -11.60
C GLU A 44 -10.79 48.92 -12.49
N LEU A 45 -10.57 47.62 -12.34
CA LEU A 45 -11.29 46.59 -13.08
C LEU A 45 -12.80 46.58 -12.77
N GLU A 46 -13.21 46.83 -11.52
CA GLU A 46 -14.63 47.02 -11.16
C GLU A 46 -15.26 48.25 -11.83
N ALA A 47 -14.47 49.30 -12.08
CA ALA A 47 -14.93 50.48 -12.81
C ALA A 47 -15.05 50.20 -14.31
N GLU A 48 -14.06 49.53 -14.91
CA GLU A 48 -14.07 49.10 -16.31
C GLU A 48 -15.24 48.16 -16.60
N ILE A 49 -15.54 47.19 -15.72
CA ILE A 49 -16.71 46.31 -15.85
C ILE A 49 -18.01 47.12 -15.91
N LYS A 50 -18.15 48.17 -15.09
CA LYS A 50 -19.36 49.03 -15.10
C LYS A 50 -19.48 49.87 -16.35
N GLU A 51 -18.36 50.18 -17.00
CA GLU A 51 -18.32 50.91 -18.27
C GLU A 51 -18.61 49.97 -19.45
N ALA A 52 -17.96 48.80 -19.48
CA ALA A 52 -18.20 47.74 -20.46
C ALA A 52 -19.66 47.23 -20.41
N GLU A 53 -20.27 47.11 -19.23
CA GLU A 53 -21.70 46.76 -19.10
C GLU A 53 -22.66 47.69 -19.86
N LYS A 54 -22.21 48.90 -20.22
CA LYS A 54 -22.98 49.86 -21.02
C LYS A 54 -22.62 49.84 -22.50
N ASN A 55 -21.37 49.53 -22.83
CA ASN A 55 -20.79 49.79 -24.14
C ASN A 55 -20.48 48.50 -24.93
N ASP A 56 -20.09 47.42 -24.23
CA ASP A 56 -19.72 46.13 -24.82
C ASP A 56 -20.04 44.97 -23.84
N PRO A 57 -21.26 44.41 -23.89
CA PRO A 57 -21.68 43.36 -22.95
C PRO A 57 -20.96 42.02 -23.14
N ASP A 58 -20.29 41.79 -24.28
CA ASP A 58 -19.55 40.55 -24.54
C ASP A 58 -18.19 40.56 -23.80
N GLU A 59 -17.57 41.73 -23.64
CA GLU A 59 -16.32 41.93 -22.87
C GLU A 59 -16.50 41.77 -21.36
N VAL A 60 -17.72 42.03 -20.85
CA VAL A 60 -18.06 41.98 -19.41
C VAL A 60 -17.79 40.61 -18.80
N ALA A 61 -18.04 39.53 -19.54
CA ALA A 61 -17.85 38.17 -19.05
C ALA A 61 -16.36 37.89 -18.77
N GLU A 62 -15.47 38.37 -19.65
CA GLU A 62 -14.02 38.21 -19.51
C GLU A 62 -13.49 39.05 -18.34
N LEU A 63 -13.88 40.32 -18.25
CA LEU A 63 -13.48 41.20 -17.15
C LEU A 63 -13.98 40.71 -15.79
N LYS A 64 -15.20 40.15 -15.70
CA LYS A 64 -15.72 39.54 -14.47
C LYS A 64 -14.91 38.31 -14.04
N ASN A 65 -14.41 37.53 -14.99
CA ASN A 65 -13.54 36.40 -14.72
C ASN A 65 -12.18 36.87 -14.17
N GLN A 66 -11.57 37.88 -14.80
CA GLN A 66 -10.34 38.52 -14.32
C GLN A 66 -10.50 39.11 -12.90
N LEU A 67 -11.65 39.76 -12.62
CA LEU A 67 -11.96 40.29 -11.29
C LEU A 67 -12.05 39.18 -10.23
N ALA A 68 -12.68 38.05 -10.57
CA ALA A 68 -12.80 36.91 -9.66
C ALA A 68 -11.43 36.32 -9.31
N VAL A 69 -10.53 36.22 -10.31
CA VAL A 69 -9.13 35.80 -10.15
C VAL A 69 -8.39 36.75 -9.20
N MET A 70 -8.43 38.06 -9.43
CA MET A 70 -7.75 39.05 -8.58
C MET A 70 -8.29 39.05 -7.14
N LYS A 71 -9.61 38.95 -6.96
CA LYS A 71 -10.23 38.85 -5.61
C LYS A 71 -9.78 37.60 -4.87
N LYS A 72 -9.65 36.47 -5.58
CA LYS A 72 -9.15 35.21 -5.00
C LYS A 72 -7.67 35.33 -4.61
N MET A 73 -6.84 35.99 -5.43
CA MET A 73 -5.44 36.29 -5.10
C MET A 73 -5.34 37.19 -3.87
N LEU A 74 -6.16 38.25 -3.79
CA LEU A 74 -6.21 39.14 -2.65
C LEU A 74 -6.60 38.41 -1.36
N ALA A 75 -7.59 37.51 -1.40
CA ALA A 75 -8.00 36.73 -0.24
C ALA A 75 -6.88 35.81 0.30
N MET A 76 -5.94 35.38 -0.56
CA MET A 76 -4.76 34.61 -0.13
C MET A 76 -3.69 35.50 0.50
N MET A 77 -3.45 36.68 -0.06
CA MET A 77 -2.43 37.61 0.44
C MET A 77 -2.88 38.34 1.70
N ASP A 78 -4.17 38.61 1.82
CA ASP A 78 -4.80 39.29 2.95
C ASP A 78 -5.93 38.43 3.54
N PRO A 79 -5.61 37.45 4.41
CA PRO A 79 -6.60 36.59 5.04
C PRO A 79 -7.67 37.35 5.84
N SER A 80 -7.39 38.61 6.20
CA SER A 80 -8.33 39.47 6.94
C SER A 80 -9.44 40.05 6.05
N SER A 81 -9.25 40.03 4.73
CA SER A 81 -10.20 40.55 3.74
C SER A 81 -11.31 39.55 3.36
N SER A 82 -11.14 38.28 3.73
CA SER A 82 -12.11 37.23 3.41
C SER A 82 -13.18 37.14 4.51
N PRO A 83 -14.50 37.21 4.19
CA PRO A 83 -15.58 37.03 5.17
C PRO A 83 -15.73 35.55 5.57
N SER A 84 -14.64 34.91 5.99
CA SER A 84 -14.69 33.55 6.49
C SER A 84 -15.05 33.58 7.97
N SER A 85 -16.30 33.24 8.28
CA SER A 85 -16.59 32.67 9.60
C SER A 85 -15.61 31.50 9.80
N PRO A 86 -14.81 31.47 10.88
CA PRO A 86 -13.84 30.41 11.08
C PRO A 86 -14.60 29.08 11.03
N VAL A 87 -14.32 28.28 9.99
CA VAL A 87 -14.84 26.92 9.89
C VAL A 87 -14.31 26.22 11.13
N LYS A 88 -15.17 26.08 12.16
CA LYS A 88 -14.82 25.37 13.38
C LYS A 88 -14.30 24.02 12.90
N PRO A 89 -13.05 23.66 13.19
CA PRO A 89 -12.50 22.39 12.74
C PRO A 89 -13.47 21.33 13.24
N VAL A 90 -14.10 20.63 12.31
CA VAL A 90 -14.97 19.50 12.63
C VAL A 90 -14.03 18.50 13.30
N LYS A 91 -14.03 18.48 14.63
CA LYS A 91 -13.37 17.45 15.43
C LYS A 91 -14.11 16.15 15.13
N LYS A 92 -13.82 15.53 13.99
CA LYS A 92 -14.07 14.11 13.79
C LYS A 92 -13.16 13.42 14.80
N THR A 93 -13.76 12.96 15.89
CA THR A 93 -13.11 12.06 16.83
C THR A 93 -12.80 10.80 16.04
N VAL A 94 -11.59 10.71 15.49
CA VAL A 94 -11.10 9.48 14.85
C VAL A 94 -11.15 8.42 15.94
N ALA A 95 -11.93 7.35 15.72
CA ALA A 95 -11.94 6.24 16.64
C ALA A 95 -10.48 5.76 16.78
N PRO A 96 -9.94 5.67 18.01
CA PRO A 96 -8.56 5.22 18.18
C PRO A 96 -8.41 3.89 17.45
N ALA A 97 -7.33 3.78 16.66
CA ALA A 97 -7.02 2.54 15.95
C ALA A 97 -7.15 1.38 16.94
N SER A 98 -7.94 0.36 16.57
CA SER A 98 -8.23 -0.75 17.48
C SER A 98 -6.91 -1.40 17.90
N GLN A 99 -6.54 -1.24 19.17
CA GLN A 99 -5.32 -1.84 19.70
C GLN A 99 -5.37 -3.34 19.46
N TYR A 100 -4.22 -3.90 19.06
CA TYR A 100 -4.11 -5.33 18.88
C TYR A 100 -4.53 -6.07 20.15
N GLN A 101 -5.51 -6.96 20.04
CA GLN A 101 -5.93 -7.83 21.13
C GLN A 101 -5.23 -9.19 20.99
N SER A 102 -4.42 -9.54 21.99
CA SER A 102 -3.72 -10.83 22.01
C SER A 102 -4.72 -11.99 21.91
N PRO A 103 -4.49 -12.98 21.04
CA PRO A 103 -5.36 -14.15 20.87
C PRO A 103 -5.29 -15.10 22.07
N VAL A 104 -4.28 -14.91 22.94
CA VAL A 104 -4.07 -15.66 24.15
C VAL A 104 -4.80 -14.96 25.29
N LEU A 105 -5.87 -15.57 25.78
CA LEU A 105 -6.60 -15.11 26.95
C LEU A 105 -5.83 -15.53 28.21
N PRO A 106 -5.30 -14.58 29.01
CA PRO A 106 -4.57 -14.92 30.21
C PRO A 106 -5.51 -15.53 31.26
N VAL A 107 -4.99 -16.50 32.01
CA VAL A 107 -5.60 -17.04 33.22
C VAL A 107 -4.97 -16.33 34.42
N TYR A 108 -5.73 -15.46 35.07
CA TYR A 108 -5.28 -14.75 36.26
C TYR A 108 -5.34 -15.66 37.48
N LEU A 109 -4.19 -15.99 38.04
CA LEU A 109 -4.04 -16.77 39.26
C LEU A 109 -3.71 -15.84 40.43
N LYS A 110 -4.30 -16.10 41.61
CA LYS A 110 -4.03 -15.31 42.82
C LYS A 110 -2.58 -15.43 43.29
N GLN A 111 -1.93 -16.56 43.01
CA GLN A 111 -0.56 -16.86 43.36
C GLN A 111 0.10 -17.67 42.23
N PRO A 112 1.41 -17.55 42.01
CA PRO A 112 2.15 -18.44 41.14
C PRO A 112 1.95 -19.90 41.55
N VAL A 113 1.75 -20.78 40.57
CA VAL A 113 1.57 -22.22 40.79
C VAL A 113 2.69 -22.98 40.11
N THR A 114 3.24 -23.99 40.79
CA THR A 114 4.23 -24.90 40.23
C THR A 114 3.55 -26.16 39.69
N ALA A 115 4.13 -26.76 38.65
CA ALA A 115 3.66 -28.03 38.13
C ALA A 115 3.65 -29.09 39.26
N PRO A 116 2.53 -29.81 39.50
CA PRO A 116 2.45 -30.82 40.53
C PRO A 116 3.19 -32.10 40.14
N THR A 117 3.67 -32.82 41.15
CA THR A 117 4.13 -34.21 40.98
C THR A 117 2.95 -35.15 40.69
N ALA A 118 3.21 -36.35 40.18
CA ALA A 118 2.17 -37.35 39.91
C ALA A 118 1.31 -37.67 41.16
N SER A 119 1.91 -37.68 42.35
CA SER A 119 1.20 -37.91 43.60
C SER A 119 0.28 -36.75 44.03
N GLN A 120 0.57 -35.52 43.55
CA GLN A 120 -0.23 -34.32 43.80
C GLN A 120 -1.31 -34.09 42.73
N ALA A 121 -1.13 -34.68 41.54
CA ALA A 121 -2.03 -34.55 40.40
C ALA A 121 -3.28 -35.43 40.51
N ARG A 122 -4.02 -35.34 41.62
CA ARG A 122 -5.18 -36.20 41.92
C ARG A 122 -6.53 -35.62 41.48
N ASN A 123 -6.57 -34.35 41.08
CA ASN A 123 -7.80 -33.67 40.72
C ASN A 123 -8.01 -33.68 39.21
N ARG A 124 -9.27 -33.47 38.82
CA ARG A 124 -9.68 -33.43 37.41
C ARG A 124 -10.57 -32.25 37.12
N LEU A 125 -10.47 -31.75 35.90
CA LEU A 125 -11.40 -30.79 35.30
C LEU A 125 -11.60 -31.21 33.86
N LEU A 126 -12.81 -31.64 33.53
CA LEU A 126 -13.08 -32.33 32.27
C LEU A 126 -12.12 -33.52 32.14
N TRP A 127 -11.42 -33.65 31.01
CA TRP A 127 -10.45 -34.71 30.74
C TRP A 127 -9.02 -34.39 31.18
N TYR A 128 -8.76 -33.22 31.79
CA TYR A 128 -7.42 -32.87 32.28
C TYR A 128 -7.21 -33.36 33.71
N THR A 129 -6.03 -33.92 33.97
CA THR A 129 -5.60 -34.38 35.30
C THR A 129 -4.49 -33.49 35.84
N GLY A 130 -4.57 -33.14 37.13
CA GLY A 130 -3.59 -32.27 37.78
C GLY A 130 -3.96 -31.87 39.21
N LYS A 131 -3.37 -30.78 39.69
CA LYS A 131 -3.65 -30.22 41.02
C LYS A 131 -4.68 -29.11 40.88
N LYS A 132 -5.77 -29.19 41.66
CA LYS A 132 -6.81 -28.17 41.67
C LYS A 132 -6.28 -26.86 42.24
N ILE A 133 -6.60 -25.75 41.59
CA ILE A 133 -6.34 -24.39 42.09
C ILE A 133 -7.63 -23.82 42.69
N ASN A 134 -8.75 -23.97 41.96
CA ASN A 134 -10.09 -23.63 42.41
C ASN A 134 -11.13 -24.49 41.65
N ASP A 135 -12.43 -24.25 41.86
CA ASP A 135 -13.51 -25.06 41.27
C ASP A 135 -13.57 -25.07 39.74
N SER A 136 -12.98 -24.07 39.09
CA SER A 136 -12.97 -23.93 37.64
C SER A 136 -11.57 -23.96 37.04
N THR A 137 -10.52 -24.17 37.86
CA THR A 137 -9.13 -24.04 37.42
C THR A 137 -8.23 -25.12 38.03
N LEU A 138 -7.39 -25.72 37.19
CA LEU A 138 -6.42 -26.76 37.57
C LEU A 138 -5.06 -26.50 36.90
N ILE A 139 -3.98 -27.04 37.45
CA ILE A 139 -2.67 -27.11 36.79
C ILE A 139 -2.24 -28.58 36.56
N THR A 140 -1.91 -28.93 35.32
CA THR A 140 -1.45 -30.28 34.96
C THR A 140 0.01 -30.51 35.35
N MET A 141 0.45 -31.77 35.40
CA MET A 141 1.86 -32.14 35.66
C MET A 141 2.86 -31.51 34.67
N LYS A 142 2.40 -31.08 33.49
CA LYS A 142 3.22 -30.40 32.47
C LYS A 142 3.21 -28.88 32.62
N GLY A 143 2.63 -28.35 33.70
CA GLY A 143 2.51 -26.91 33.93
C GLY A 143 1.41 -26.22 33.11
N LEU A 144 0.56 -26.96 32.40
CA LEU A 144 -0.58 -26.39 31.67
C LEU A 144 -1.65 -25.96 32.68
N VAL A 145 -1.99 -24.67 32.69
CA VAL A 145 -3.11 -24.15 33.49
C VAL A 145 -4.38 -24.25 32.67
N VAL A 146 -5.39 -24.93 33.21
CA VAL A 146 -6.68 -25.18 32.54
C VAL A 146 -7.77 -24.49 33.33
N GLN A 147 -8.53 -23.60 32.68
CA GLN A 147 -9.67 -22.89 33.26
C GLN A 147 -10.93 -23.15 32.43
N TYR A 148 -11.99 -23.62 33.07
CA TYR A 148 -13.26 -23.91 32.41
C TYR A 148 -14.38 -22.96 32.86
N ASN A 149 -14.95 -22.23 31.90
CA ASN A 149 -16.13 -21.41 32.11
C ASN A 149 -17.40 -22.21 31.78
N LYS A 150 -18.13 -22.62 32.82
CA LYS A 150 -19.36 -23.41 32.69
C LYS A 150 -20.45 -22.70 31.88
N LYS A 151 -20.61 -21.39 32.08
CA LYS A 151 -21.68 -20.59 31.45
C LYS A 151 -21.49 -20.50 29.93
N THR A 152 -20.27 -20.28 29.50
CA THR A 152 -19.96 -20.12 28.07
C THR A 152 -19.52 -21.42 27.40
N GLY A 153 -19.32 -22.51 28.15
CA GLY A 153 -18.75 -23.75 27.62
C GLY A 153 -17.30 -23.60 27.14
N ARG A 154 -16.59 -22.56 27.58
CA ARG A 154 -15.25 -22.23 27.08
C ARG A 154 -14.17 -22.81 27.99
N LEU A 155 -13.23 -23.52 27.40
CA LEU A 155 -12.02 -24.00 28.05
C LEU A 155 -10.84 -23.12 27.65
N LYS A 156 -10.27 -22.38 28.59
CA LYS A 156 -9.01 -21.64 28.40
C LYS A 156 -7.85 -22.49 28.90
N LEU A 157 -6.79 -22.57 28.12
CA LEU A 157 -5.60 -23.32 28.48
C LEU A 157 -4.38 -22.44 28.28
N GLN A 158 -3.53 -22.36 29.29
CA GLN A 158 -2.33 -21.54 29.27
C GLN A 158 -1.12 -22.45 29.49
N PRO A 159 -0.43 -22.85 28.40
CA PRO A 159 0.79 -23.62 28.50
C PRO A 159 1.89 -22.88 29.29
N ASP A 160 2.86 -23.60 29.83
CA ASP A 160 4.04 -22.98 30.40
C ASP A 160 4.81 -22.24 29.29
N LYS A 161 5.05 -20.94 29.50
CA LYS A 161 5.77 -20.07 28.56
C LYS A 161 7.15 -20.62 28.18
N LYS A 162 7.80 -21.41 29.05
CA LYS A 162 9.11 -22.01 28.79
C LYS A 162 9.05 -23.17 27.80
N THR A 163 7.96 -23.91 27.80
CA THR A 163 7.79 -25.14 27.00
C THR A 163 6.81 -24.97 25.84
N ASP A 164 6.15 -23.82 25.72
CA ASP A 164 5.23 -23.54 24.63
C ASP A 164 5.98 -23.16 23.34
N PRO A 165 5.99 -24.01 22.30
CA PRO A 165 6.67 -23.71 21.03
C PRO A 165 6.09 -22.46 20.34
N PHE A 166 4.83 -22.10 20.63
CA PHE A 166 4.17 -20.94 20.05
C PHE A 166 4.47 -19.63 20.78
N ASN A 167 5.11 -19.67 21.95
CA ASN A 167 5.35 -18.47 22.76
C ASN A 167 6.17 -17.40 22.02
N LYS A 168 7.08 -17.81 21.12
CA LYS A 168 7.81 -16.88 20.25
C LYS A 168 6.88 -16.12 19.31
N ILE A 169 5.96 -16.83 18.66
CA ILE A 169 4.98 -16.25 17.73
C ILE A 169 4.02 -15.32 18.48
N VAL A 170 3.51 -15.76 19.64
CA VAL A 170 2.62 -14.94 20.49
C VAL A 170 3.31 -13.64 20.92
N LYS A 171 4.56 -13.72 21.38
CA LYS A 171 5.34 -12.51 21.75
C LYS A 171 5.55 -11.57 20.57
N GLU A 172 5.77 -12.09 19.37
CA GLU A 172 5.95 -11.27 18.17
C GLU A 172 4.64 -10.69 17.64
N LEU A 173 3.52 -11.39 17.87
CA LEU A 173 2.17 -10.87 17.66
C LEU A 173 1.85 -9.73 18.63
N ASP A 174 2.21 -9.83 19.91
CA ASP A 174 2.03 -8.76 20.89
C ASP A 174 2.82 -7.48 20.52
N LYS A 175 3.84 -7.59 19.66
CA LYS A 175 4.59 -6.46 19.10
C LYS A 175 4.00 -5.88 17.81
N SER A 176 2.81 -6.30 17.37
CA SER A 176 2.27 -5.88 16.05
C SER A 176 2.23 -4.37 15.87
N ASP A 177 1.72 -3.63 16.86
CA ASP A 177 1.66 -2.16 16.81
C ASP A 177 3.06 -1.53 16.85
N GLN A 178 3.99 -2.10 17.63
CA GLN A 178 5.40 -1.69 17.63
C GLN A 178 6.01 -1.87 16.23
N ARG A 179 5.80 -3.03 15.58
CA ARG A 179 6.35 -3.31 14.25
C ARG A 179 5.78 -2.41 13.17
N LYS A 180 4.50 -2.03 13.27
CA LYS A 180 3.91 -1.02 12.38
C LYS A 180 4.58 0.34 12.55
N ASN A 181 4.82 0.76 13.80
CA ASN A 181 5.52 2.02 14.07
C ASN A 181 6.98 2.00 13.60
N GLU A 182 7.69 0.88 13.78
CA GLU A 182 9.04 0.69 13.23
C GLU A 182 9.05 0.79 11.70
N LEU A 183 8.04 0.22 11.04
CA LEU A 183 7.88 0.32 9.59
C LEU A 183 7.63 1.77 9.16
N ILE A 184 6.74 2.50 9.83
CA ILE A 184 6.49 3.92 9.55
C ILE A 184 7.78 4.73 9.75
N ASP A 185 8.53 4.48 10.82
CA ASP A 185 9.80 5.13 11.10
C ASP A 185 10.86 4.84 10.04
N MET A 186 10.87 3.63 9.47
CA MET A 186 11.73 3.27 8.36
C MET A 186 11.43 4.12 7.13
N PHE A 187 10.15 4.26 6.75
CA PHE A 187 9.77 5.10 5.60
C PHE A 187 10.07 6.58 5.86
N ILE A 188 9.88 7.10 7.07
CA ILE A 188 10.27 8.49 7.39
C ILE A 188 11.77 8.74 7.22
N LYS A 189 12.61 7.76 7.57
CA LYS A 189 14.06 7.86 7.42
C LYS A 189 14.53 7.60 5.99
N MET A 190 13.70 6.97 5.17
CA MET A 190 14.01 6.67 3.79
C MET A 190 14.03 7.96 2.98
N LYS A 191 15.07 8.13 2.14
CA LYS A 191 15.10 9.21 1.16
C LYS A 191 13.86 9.11 0.27
N ASN A 192 13.11 10.20 0.15
CA ASN A 192 11.83 10.25 -0.56
C ASN A 192 10.76 9.28 -0.02
N GLY A 193 10.82 8.89 1.25
CA GLY A 193 9.91 7.90 1.83
C GLY A 193 8.42 8.20 1.70
N ALA A 194 8.05 9.50 1.66
CA ALA A 194 6.67 9.91 1.43
C ALA A 194 6.14 9.53 0.03
N LEU A 195 7.01 9.39 -0.98
CA LEU A 195 6.57 8.90 -2.31
C LEU A 195 6.12 7.43 -2.28
N TYR A 196 6.53 6.67 -1.28
CA TYR A 196 6.09 5.29 -1.06
C TYR A 196 4.94 5.18 -0.05
N TYR A 197 4.25 6.29 0.25
CA TYR A 197 3.10 6.28 1.17
C TYR A 197 2.01 5.27 0.73
N PRO A 198 1.62 5.16 -0.56
CA PRO A 198 0.67 4.14 -0.99
C PRO A 198 1.12 2.70 -0.67
N ASP A 199 2.39 2.36 -0.94
CA ASP A 199 2.97 1.06 -0.59
C ASP A 199 2.94 0.80 0.92
N LEU A 200 3.25 1.83 1.73
CA LEU A 200 3.21 1.73 3.19
C LEU A 200 1.79 1.45 3.70
N VAL A 201 0.77 2.13 3.20
CA VAL A 201 -0.63 1.88 3.59
C VAL A 201 -1.04 0.45 3.25
N ASN A 202 -0.70 -0.03 2.05
CA ASN A 202 -0.96 -1.41 1.63
C ASN A 202 -0.21 -2.43 2.51
N ALA A 203 1.03 -2.13 2.89
CA ALA A 203 1.82 -2.96 3.80
C ALA A 203 1.21 -3.04 5.21
N LEU A 204 0.71 -1.92 5.74
CA LEU A 204 0.06 -1.87 7.06
C LEU A 204 -1.26 -2.66 7.06
N ALA A 205 -2.07 -2.56 6.00
CA ALA A 205 -3.26 -3.39 5.84
C ALA A 205 -2.92 -4.88 5.80
N LEU A 206 -1.84 -5.25 5.09
CA LEU A 206 -1.37 -6.63 5.03
C LEU A 206 -0.82 -7.10 6.39
N TYR A 207 -0.19 -6.23 7.18
CA TYR A 207 0.18 -6.53 8.57
C TYR A 207 -1.03 -6.90 9.42
N ASP A 208 -2.14 -6.17 9.28
CA ASP A 208 -3.38 -6.44 9.99
C ASP A 208 -3.99 -7.79 9.60
N ASP A 209 -4.07 -8.07 8.30
CA ASP A 209 -4.58 -9.36 7.82
C ASP A 209 -3.72 -10.54 8.32
N ILE A 210 -2.38 -10.47 8.19
CA ILE A 210 -1.47 -11.50 8.67
C ILE A 210 -1.64 -11.68 10.19
N THR A 211 -1.65 -10.59 10.95
CA THR A 211 -1.78 -10.60 12.40
C THR A 211 -3.10 -11.24 12.84
N LYS A 212 -4.20 -10.91 12.17
CA LYS A 212 -5.52 -11.50 12.39
C LYS A 212 -5.54 -13.00 12.11
N ARG A 213 -4.98 -13.44 10.98
CA ARG A 213 -4.96 -14.85 10.58
C ARG A 213 -4.11 -15.71 11.51
N TYR A 214 -2.89 -15.26 11.81
CA TYR A 214 -2.00 -15.95 12.76
C TYR A 214 -2.60 -15.95 14.17
N GLY A 215 -3.20 -14.83 14.59
CA GLY A 215 -3.89 -14.75 15.87
C GLY A 215 -5.05 -15.73 15.99
N ALA A 216 -5.83 -15.92 14.92
CA ALA A 216 -6.92 -16.89 14.90
C ALA A 216 -6.43 -18.33 15.10
N GLY A 217 -5.29 -18.70 14.51
CA GLY A 217 -4.66 -20.01 14.68
C GLY A 217 -4.02 -20.22 16.06
N LEU A 218 -3.65 -19.15 16.77
CA LEU A 218 -2.91 -19.23 18.04
C LEU A 218 -3.76 -19.02 19.29
N LYS A 219 -5.08 -19.02 19.15
CA LYS A 219 -6.01 -19.01 20.28
C LYS A 219 -5.62 -20.07 21.31
N ASN A 220 -5.72 -19.72 22.58
CA ASN A 220 -5.42 -20.63 23.69
C ASN A 220 -6.70 -21.18 24.35
N TYR A 221 -7.82 -21.14 23.65
CA TYR A 221 -9.10 -21.58 24.18
C TYR A 221 -9.85 -22.43 23.16
N ILE A 222 -10.69 -23.31 23.68
CA ILE A 222 -11.58 -24.18 22.93
C ILE A 222 -13.00 -23.86 23.37
N ASP A 223 -13.86 -23.55 22.41
CA ASP A 223 -15.30 -23.45 22.64
C ASP A 223 -15.90 -24.85 22.54
N ILE A 224 -16.36 -25.40 23.66
CA ILE A 224 -16.92 -26.75 23.73
C ILE A 224 -18.44 -26.65 23.57
N PRO A 225 -19.03 -27.31 22.58
CA PRO A 225 -20.43 -27.13 22.26
C PRO A 225 -21.30 -27.70 23.38
N GLN A 226 -22.49 -27.14 23.50
CA GLN A 226 -23.51 -27.67 24.38
C GLN A 226 -24.44 -28.56 23.57
N ILE A 227 -24.26 -29.88 23.70
CA ILE A 227 -25.04 -30.85 22.90
C ILE A 227 -26.40 -31.14 23.55
N PHE A 228 -26.53 -30.90 24.86
CA PHE A 228 -27.79 -31.05 25.59
C PHE A 228 -28.21 -29.71 26.19
N PRO A 229 -29.48 -29.28 26.03
CA PRO A 229 -29.97 -28.12 26.76
C PRO A 229 -29.78 -28.37 28.26
N GLN A 230 -29.29 -27.35 28.97
CA GLN A 230 -29.18 -27.40 30.43
C GLN A 230 -30.61 -27.47 30.95
N THR A 231 -31.08 -28.64 31.37
CA THR A 231 -32.34 -28.73 32.09
C THR A 231 -32.15 -28.02 33.42
N VAL A 232 -32.71 -26.81 33.52
CA VAL A 232 -32.53 -25.85 34.61
C VAL A 232 -32.78 -26.47 35.99
N ALA A 233 -33.67 -27.46 36.09
CA ALA A 233 -34.01 -28.14 37.34
C ALA A 233 -32.94 -29.13 37.88
N ALA A 234 -32.05 -29.66 37.02
CA ALA A 234 -31.06 -30.64 37.46
C ALA A 234 -29.70 -30.00 37.84
N VAL A 235 -29.46 -28.73 37.51
CA VAL A 235 -28.17 -28.05 37.75
C VAL A 235 -28.19 -27.23 39.04
N GLU A 236 -29.35 -26.71 39.47
CA GLU A 236 -29.46 -25.98 40.74
C GLU A 236 -29.23 -26.86 41.98
N TYR A 237 -29.47 -28.17 41.89
CA TYR A 237 -29.29 -29.11 43.00
C TYR A 237 -27.86 -29.64 43.19
N TYR A 238 -26.94 -29.39 42.25
CA TYR A 238 -25.56 -29.86 42.34
C TYR A 238 -24.60 -28.67 42.30
N PRO A 239 -24.31 -28.06 43.47
CA PRO A 239 -23.20 -27.14 43.53
C PRO A 239 -21.93 -27.89 43.08
N ALA A 240 -20.99 -27.15 42.51
CA ALA A 240 -19.68 -27.64 42.04
C ALA A 240 -18.80 -28.31 43.13
N PHE A 241 -19.37 -28.62 44.29
CA PHE A 241 -18.79 -29.20 45.50
C PHE A 241 -18.13 -30.56 45.29
N TYR A 242 -18.45 -31.27 44.19
CA TYR A 242 -18.05 -32.66 44.00
C TYR A 242 -16.82 -32.85 43.10
N ALA A 243 -16.31 -31.80 42.43
CA ALA A 243 -15.08 -31.88 41.63
C ALA A 243 -13.77 -32.01 42.46
N GLY A 244 -13.84 -32.49 43.70
CA GLY A 244 -12.69 -32.62 44.61
C GLY A 244 -12.76 -33.78 45.60
N ARG A 245 -13.88 -34.51 45.68
CA ARG A 245 -13.94 -35.78 46.43
C ARG A 245 -13.57 -36.90 45.46
N GLY A 246 -12.72 -37.82 45.90
CA GLY A 246 -12.24 -38.96 45.11
C GLY A 246 -13.37 -39.93 44.70
N PRO A 247 -13.09 -41.22 44.45
CA PRO A 247 -13.92 -42.18 43.69
C PRO A 247 -15.38 -42.45 44.16
N ASN A 248 -15.93 -41.69 45.13
CA ASN A 248 -17.29 -41.80 45.64
C ASN A 248 -18.33 -40.85 44.97
N LEU A 249 -17.99 -40.13 43.88
CA LEU A 249 -18.98 -39.30 43.17
C LEU A 249 -20.08 -40.10 42.49
N SER A 250 -19.71 -41.24 41.92
CA SER A 250 -20.64 -42.16 41.27
C SER A 250 -21.78 -42.53 42.20
N LYS A 251 -21.45 -42.78 43.48
CA LYS A 251 -22.40 -43.15 44.53
C LYS A 251 -23.41 -42.04 44.88
N ILE A 252 -22.99 -40.78 44.85
CA ILE A 252 -23.88 -39.65 45.17
C ILE A 252 -24.83 -39.38 44.00
N ILE A 253 -24.34 -39.45 42.76
CA ILE A 253 -25.14 -39.21 41.55
C ILE A 253 -26.18 -40.32 41.34
N THR A 254 -25.82 -41.59 41.60
CA THR A 254 -26.77 -42.72 41.54
C THR A 254 -27.91 -42.60 42.55
N ASP A 255 -27.69 -41.93 43.68
CA ASP A 255 -28.69 -41.83 44.75
C ASP A 255 -29.64 -40.63 44.56
N THR A 256 -29.30 -39.65 43.71
CA THR A 256 -30.06 -38.38 43.58
C THR A 256 -30.56 -38.05 42.18
N VAL A 257 -30.07 -38.72 41.12
CA VAL A 257 -30.59 -38.56 39.76
C VAL A 257 -31.52 -39.74 39.44
N PRO A 258 -32.76 -39.51 38.96
CA PRO A 258 -33.65 -40.60 38.58
C PRO A 258 -32.98 -41.52 37.55
N ASP A 259 -32.95 -42.83 37.80
CA ASP A 259 -32.34 -43.82 36.91
C ASP A 259 -32.80 -43.68 35.45
N LYS A 260 -34.08 -43.36 35.26
CA LYS A 260 -34.66 -43.11 33.94
C LYS A 260 -33.95 -41.99 33.18
N PHE A 261 -33.56 -40.91 33.86
CA PHE A 261 -32.82 -39.80 33.25
C PHE A 261 -31.40 -40.25 32.85
N LEU A 262 -30.70 -40.98 33.73
CA LEU A 262 -29.36 -41.51 33.41
C LEU A 262 -29.40 -42.50 32.24
N GLN A 263 -30.44 -43.33 32.16
CA GLN A 263 -30.66 -44.25 31.03
C GLN A 263 -30.95 -43.50 29.73
N GLU A 264 -31.84 -42.50 29.74
CA GLU A 264 -32.14 -41.67 28.56
C GLU A 264 -30.92 -40.88 28.08
N MET A 265 -30.15 -40.31 29.00
CA MET A 265 -28.90 -39.60 28.69
C MET A 265 -27.83 -40.56 28.15
N GLY A 266 -27.69 -41.75 28.75
CA GLY A 266 -26.80 -42.79 28.27
C GLY A 266 -27.16 -43.24 26.85
N LYS A 267 -28.46 -43.40 26.56
CA LYS A 267 -28.95 -43.71 25.21
C LYS A 267 -28.57 -42.61 24.21
N LYS A 268 -28.83 -41.34 24.54
CA LYS A 268 -28.48 -40.20 23.68
C LYS A 268 -26.97 -40.06 23.45
N ILE A 269 -26.15 -40.27 24.49
CA ILE A 269 -24.69 -40.30 24.36
C ILE A 269 -24.27 -41.38 23.37
N ASN A 270 -24.79 -42.60 23.53
CA ASN A 270 -24.47 -43.71 22.64
C ASN A 270 -24.93 -43.46 21.19
N GLU A 271 -26.09 -42.83 20.98
CA GLU A 271 -26.57 -42.44 19.65
C GLU A 271 -25.64 -41.43 18.98
N LEU A 272 -25.20 -40.39 19.71
CA LEU A 272 -24.28 -39.39 19.20
C LEU A 272 -22.87 -39.92 18.99
N LEU A 273 -22.39 -40.83 19.85
CA LEU A 273 -21.13 -41.55 19.64
C LEU A 273 -21.20 -42.39 18.37
N LYS A 274 -22.27 -43.17 18.18
CA LYS A 274 -22.49 -43.93 16.94
C LYS A 274 -22.55 -43.03 15.71
N LYS A 275 -23.19 -41.86 15.81
CA LYS A 275 -23.19 -40.84 14.73
C LYS A 275 -21.76 -40.40 14.43
N ALA A 276 -20.98 -40.02 15.44
CA ALA A 276 -19.59 -39.60 15.29
C ALA A 276 -18.71 -40.72 14.70
N ASP A 277 -18.87 -41.97 15.14
CA ASP A 277 -18.16 -43.13 14.60
C ASP A 277 -18.52 -43.39 13.13
N ALA A 278 -19.80 -43.27 12.76
CA ALA A 278 -20.26 -43.42 11.39
C ALA A 278 -19.69 -42.31 10.48
N MET A 279 -19.71 -41.07 10.97
CA MET A 279 -19.10 -39.94 10.27
C MET A 279 -17.59 -40.14 10.08
N GLU A 280 -16.89 -40.58 11.14
CA GLU A 280 -15.45 -40.85 11.12
C GLU A 280 -15.10 -41.96 10.11
N LYS A 281 -15.90 -43.03 10.05
CA LYS A 281 -15.77 -44.10 9.04
C LYS A 281 -16.07 -43.63 7.62
N SER A 282 -16.92 -42.61 7.47
CA SER A 282 -17.28 -42.02 6.17
C SER A 282 -16.32 -40.92 5.69
N LEU A 283 -15.29 -40.59 6.48
CA LEU A 283 -14.31 -39.58 6.08
C LEU A 283 -13.62 -40.00 4.78
N PRO A 284 -13.39 -39.08 3.84
CA PRO A 284 -12.68 -39.38 2.60
C PRO A 284 -11.21 -39.75 2.91
N PRO A 285 -10.40 -40.16 1.92
CA PRO A 285 -8.95 -40.25 2.09
C PRO A 285 -8.37 -38.95 2.69
N VAL A 286 -7.30 -39.07 3.49
CA VAL A 286 -6.72 -37.92 4.21
C VAL A 286 -6.25 -36.81 3.27
N ASP A 287 -5.84 -37.18 2.08
CA ASP A 287 -5.27 -36.29 1.08
C ASP A 287 -6.30 -35.82 0.04
N ALA A 288 -7.57 -36.22 0.19
CA ALA A 288 -8.69 -35.84 -0.65
C ALA A 288 -9.30 -34.49 -0.22
N PHE A 289 -8.47 -33.46 -0.11
CA PHE A 289 -8.90 -32.08 0.09
C PHE A 289 -8.58 -31.23 -1.15
N LEU A 290 -9.38 -30.17 -1.36
CA LEU A 290 -9.18 -29.24 -2.48
C LEU A 290 -7.90 -28.41 -2.28
N PRO A 291 -7.21 -28.00 -3.36
CA PRO A 291 -6.11 -27.04 -3.26
C PRO A 291 -6.59 -25.74 -2.57
N PRO A 292 -5.75 -25.10 -1.75
CA PRO A 292 -6.04 -23.76 -1.25
C PRO A 292 -6.19 -22.76 -2.42
N PRO A 293 -6.98 -21.68 -2.27
CA PRO A 293 -7.06 -20.64 -3.29
C PRO A 293 -5.68 -20.06 -3.57
N LEU A 294 -5.34 -19.93 -4.86
CA LEU A 294 -4.08 -19.34 -5.29
C LEU A 294 -4.15 -17.82 -5.09
N LYS A 295 -3.18 -17.24 -4.39
CA LYS A 295 -3.10 -15.78 -4.22
C LYS A 295 -2.38 -15.15 -5.39
N ASP A 296 -2.97 -14.09 -5.93
CA ASP A 296 -2.24 -13.20 -6.83
C ASP A 296 -1.40 -12.24 -5.98
N LEU A 297 -0.07 -12.33 -6.13
CA LEU A 297 0.88 -11.49 -5.41
C LEU A 297 1.22 -10.20 -6.17
N SER A 298 0.59 -9.99 -7.32
CA SER A 298 0.76 -8.79 -8.13
C SER A 298 0.23 -7.53 -7.43
N ILE A 299 0.64 -6.36 -7.89
CA ILE A 299 0.07 -5.11 -7.40
C ILE A 299 -1.39 -4.94 -7.84
N CYS A 300 -1.76 -5.53 -8.97
CA CYS A 300 -3.10 -5.45 -9.53
C CYS A 300 -4.16 -6.05 -8.62
N SER A 301 -3.88 -7.22 -8.03
CA SER A 301 -4.79 -7.84 -7.06
C SER A 301 -4.90 -7.01 -5.78
N SER A 302 -3.79 -6.42 -5.33
CA SER A 302 -3.74 -5.58 -4.13
C SER A 302 -4.53 -4.27 -4.28
N CYS A 303 -4.76 -3.87 -5.53
CA CYS A 303 -5.48 -2.66 -5.92
C CYS A 303 -6.97 -2.89 -6.22
N ASP A 304 -7.37 -4.12 -6.48
CA ASP A 304 -8.75 -4.47 -6.80
C ASP A 304 -9.48 -4.98 -5.56
N SER A 305 -10.28 -4.09 -4.95
CA SER A 305 -11.10 -4.44 -3.78
C SER A 305 -12.08 -5.58 -4.04
N GLY A 306 -12.49 -5.80 -5.29
CA GLY A 306 -13.32 -6.92 -5.71
C GLY A 306 -12.55 -8.24 -5.68
N ILE A 307 -11.31 -8.26 -6.18
CA ILE A 307 -10.42 -9.43 -6.10
C ILE A 307 -10.12 -9.76 -4.64
N ILE A 308 -9.76 -8.77 -3.81
CA ILE A 308 -9.48 -8.99 -2.38
C ILE A 308 -10.68 -9.63 -1.67
N LYS A 309 -11.89 -9.07 -1.85
CA LYS A 309 -13.11 -9.64 -1.25
C LYS A 309 -13.40 -11.05 -1.75
N LYS A 310 -13.21 -11.30 -3.05
CA LYS A 310 -13.37 -12.63 -3.64
C LYS A 310 -12.40 -13.61 -3.00
N GLU A 311 -11.14 -13.25 -2.88
CA GLU A 311 -10.10 -14.06 -2.25
C GLU A 311 -10.41 -14.37 -0.77
N GLU A 312 -10.97 -13.43 -0.01
CA GLU A 312 -11.41 -13.65 1.37
C GLU A 312 -12.59 -14.64 1.47
N ILE A 313 -13.55 -14.55 0.55
CA ILE A 313 -14.68 -15.47 0.46
C ILE A 313 -14.19 -16.88 0.10
N GLU A 314 -13.31 -16.98 -0.90
CA GLU A 314 -12.71 -18.24 -1.33
C GLU A 314 -11.90 -18.90 -0.21
N ASP A 315 -11.11 -18.13 0.54
CA ASP A 315 -10.37 -18.62 1.71
C ASP A 315 -11.33 -19.18 2.77
N SER A 316 -12.42 -18.45 3.07
CA SER A 316 -13.41 -18.86 4.06
C SER A 316 -14.13 -20.15 3.66
N ILE A 317 -14.57 -20.24 2.40
CA ILE A 317 -15.20 -21.44 1.85
C ILE A 317 -14.23 -22.62 1.87
N TRP A 318 -12.99 -22.40 1.43
CA TRP A 318 -11.96 -23.43 1.41
C TRP A 318 -11.64 -23.92 2.82
N HIS A 319 -11.43 -23.01 3.78
CA HIS A 319 -11.15 -23.38 5.17
C HIS A 319 -12.26 -24.24 5.77
N LYS A 320 -13.53 -23.86 5.57
CA LYS A 320 -14.69 -24.64 6.01
C LYS A 320 -14.73 -26.03 5.38
N LYS A 321 -14.39 -26.16 4.09
CA LYS A 321 -14.31 -27.46 3.41
C LYS A 321 -13.12 -28.30 3.88
N PHE A 322 -11.99 -27.66 4.16
CA PHE A 322 -10.77 -28.33 4.60
C PHE A 322 -10.94 -28.96 5.99
N SER A 323 -11.61 -28.27 6.92
CA SER A 323 -11.84 -28.76 8.29
C SER A 323 -13.16 -29.51 8.49
N GLY A 324 -14.15 -29.33 7.60
CA GLY A 324 -15.57 -29.48 7.92
C GLY A 324 -16.01 -30.77 8.63
N ALA A 325 -15.77 -31.94 8.03
CA ALA A 325 -16.25 -33.19 8.59
C ALA A 325 -15.51 -33.56 9.89
N GLU A 326 -14.19 -33.37 9.90
CA GLU A 326 -13.35 -33.57 11.08
C GLU A 326 -13.73 -32.63 12.23
N GLU A 327 -14.02 -31.36 11.94
CA GLU A 327 -14.46 -30.38 12.93
C GLU A 327 -15.83 -30.76 13.51
N GLU A 328 -16.81 -31.17 12.70
CA GLU A 328 -18.12 -31.62 13.21
C GLU A 328 -17.98 -32.84 14.13
N ILE A 329 -17.16 -33.83 13.75
CA ILE A 329 -16.89 -35.00 14.59
C ILE A 329 -16.27 -34.55 15.92
N MET A 330 -15.26 -33.68 15.90
CA MET A 330 -14.62 -33.18 17.11
C MET A 330 -15.58 -32.39 17.99
N GLN A 331 -16.45 -31.56 17.42
CA GLN A 331 -17.48 -30.83 18.17
C GLN A 331 -18.41 -31.81 18.90
N ILE A 332 -18.88 -32.87 18.23
CA ILE A 332 -19.70 -33.92 18.87
C ILE A 332 -18.93 -34.61 20.00
N ARG A 333 -17.69 -35.07 19.74
CA ARG A 333 -16.87 -35.78 20.74
C ARG A 333 -16.55 -34.92 21.95
N LEU A 334 -16.14 -33.66 21.75
CA LEU A 334 -15.81 -32.74 22.84
C LEU A 334 -17.03 -32.37 23.67
N GLY A 335 -18.18 -32.13 23.03
CA GLY A 335 -19.42 -31.85 23.76
C GLY A 335 -19.94 -33.07 24.54
N LEU A 336 -19.76 -34.29 24.01
CA LEU A 336 -20.07 -35.53 24.71
C LEU A 336 -19.14 -35.73 25.90
N ALA A 337 -17.83 -35.58 25.71
CA ALA A 337 -16.85 -35.70 26.78
C ALA A 337 -17.10 -34.67 27.89
N ARG A 338 -17.47 -33.43 27.53
CA ARG A 338 -17.93 -32.42 28.49
C ARG A 338 -19.17 -32.88 29.25
N GLN A 339 -20.19 -33.40 28.58
CA GLN A 339 -21.41 -33.86 29.26
C GLN A 339 -21.10 -35.01 30.22
N MET A 340 -20.33 -36.01 29.76
CA MET A 340 -19.93 -37.16 30.58
C MET A 340 -19.14 -36.71 31.82
N ALA A 341 -18.21 -35.77 31.66
CA ALA A 341 -17.46 -35.19 32.77
C ALA A 341 -18.36 -34.43 33.77
N LEU A 342 -19.35 -33.69 33.28
CA LEU A 342 -20.31 -32.98 34.14
C LEU A 342 -21.24 -33.94 34.91
N MET A 343 -21.46 -35.15 34.39
CA MET A 343 -22.23 -36.22 35.04
C MET A 343 -21.38 -37.12 35.93
N GLY A 344 -20.09 -36.83 36.12
CA GLY A 344 -19.19 -37.64 36.95
C GLY A 344 -18.97 -39.06 36.43
N MET A 345 -19.07 -39.27 35.11
CA MET A 345 -18.78 -40.58 34.50
C MET A 345 -17.30 -40.95 34.62
N ASP A 346 -17.02 -42.24 34.47
CA ASP A 346 -15.67 -42.77 34.55
C ASP A 346 -14.70 -42.11 33.55
N ASP A 347 -13.51 -41.86 34.07
CA ASP A 347 -12.44 -41.11 33.43
C ASP A 347 -11.87 -41.81 32.20
N GLU A 348 -11.72 -43.13 32.27
CA GLU A 348 -11.23 -43.92 31.13
C GLU A 348 -12.22 -43.78 29.97
N LYS A 349 -13.53 -43.82 30.25
CA LYS A 349 -14.58 -43.63 29.24
C LYS A 349 -14.57 -42.21 28.64
N ILE A 350 -14.34 -41.16 29.44
CA ILE A 350 -14.25 -39.78 28.93
C ILE A 350 -13.03 -39.60 28.04
N MET A 351 -11.86 -40.08 28.50
CA MET A 351 -10.63 -40.06 27.71
C MET A 351 -10.78 -40.85 26.42
N ARG A 352 -11.47 -41.99 26.47
CA ARG A 352 -11.76 -42.83 25.32
C ARG A 352 -12.45 -42.06 24.20
N VAL A 353 -13.48 -41.28 24.55
CA VAL A 353 -14.23 -40.46 23.58
C VAL A 353 -13.34 -39.43 22.87
N ILE A 354 -12.30 -38.92 23.52
CA ILE A 354 -11.41 -37.88 22.96
C ILE A 354 -10.17 -38.48 22.28
N LEU A 355 -9.57 -39.52 22.87
CA LEU A 355 -8.29 -40.08 22.42
C LEU A 355 -8.43 -41.24 21.44
N GLU A 356 -9.53 -41.99 21.44
CA GLU A 356 -9.70 -43.09 20.48
C GLU A 356 -10.15 -42.59 19.10
N THR A 357 -10.59 -41.34 18.98
CA THR A 357 -10.85 -40.79 17.65
C THR A 357 -9.54 -40.56 16.90
N LYS A 358 -9.51 -40.97 15.64
CA LYS A 358 -8.37 -40.77 14.74
C LYS A 358 -8.33 -39.36 14.17
N VAL A 359 -9.32 -38.51 14.47
CA VAL A 359 -9.47 -37.19 13.86
C VAL A 359 -8.28 -36.26 14.15
N PRO A 360 -7.76 -36.11 15.39
CA PRO A 360 -6.59 -35.25 15.63
C PRO A 360 -5.35 -35.70 14.84
N ALA A 361 -5.03 -36.99 14.87
CA ALA A 361 -3.90 -37.56 14.13
C ALA A 361 -4.08 -37.37 12.61
N ARG A 362 -5.31 -37.57 12.11
CA ARG A 362 -5.66 -37.34 10.72
C ARG A 362 -5.49 -35.86 10.33
N MET A 363 -5.92 -34.92 11.16
CA MET A 363 -5.75 -33.48 10.91
C MET A 363 -4.27 -33.08 10.84
N LEU A 364 -3.41 -33.65 11.70
CA LEU A 364 -1.97 -33.47 11.60
C LEU A 364 -1.43 -34.02 10.26
N GLN A 365 -1.87 -35.22 9.86
CA GLN A 365 -1.49 -35.79 8.57
C GLN A 365 -1.97 -34.91 7.40
N LYS A 366 -3.19 -34.35 7.45
CA LYS A 366 -3.67 -33.37 6.46
C LYS A 366 -2.77 -32.15 6.40
N ALA A 367 -2.36 -31.61 7.55
CA ALA A 367 -1.46 -30.47 7.64
C ALA A 367 -0.07 -30.77 7.05
N ARG A 368 0.50 -31.98 7.24
CA ARG A 368 1.74 -32.40 6.55
C ARG A 368 1.56 -32.39 5.05
N ILE A 369 0.53 -33.06 4.55
CA ILE A 369 0.27 -33.19 3.11
C ILE A 369 0.00 -31.80 2.50
N LEU A 370 -0.71 -30.93 3.21
CA LEU A 370 -0.95 -29.55 2.80
C LEU A 370 0.36 -28.77 2.66
N TYR A 371 1.25 -28.88 3.65
CA TYR A 371 2.58 -28.28 3.60
C TYR A 371 3.43 -28.85 2.45
N ASP A 372 3.50 -30.18 2.33
CA ASP A 372 4.32 -30.84 1.32
C ASP A 372 3.89 -30.46 -0.11
N ARG A 373 2.57 -30.33 -0.33
CA ARG A 373 2.01 -29.95 -1.64
C ARG A 373 2.10 -28.45 -1.93
N TYR A 374 1.87 -27.59 -0.93
CA TYR A 374 1.64 -26.15 -1.18
C TYR A 374 2.47 -25.19 -0.30
N GLY A 375 3.05 -25.67 0.80
CA GLY A 375 3.76 -24.84 1.79
C GLY A 375 5.08 -24.25 1.30
N LYS A 376 5.61 -24.71 0.16
CA LYS A 376 6.84 -24.17 -0.45
C LYS A 376 6.58 -23.05 -1.47
N ASP A 377 5.32 -22.85 -1.87
CA ASP A 377 4.94 -21.83 -2.85
C ASP A 377 4.49 -20.55 -2.12
N PRO A 378 5.15 -19.40 -2.35
CA PRO A 378 4.79 -18.12 -1.74
C PRO A 378 3.33 -17.70 -1.97
N ARG A 379 2.67 -18.21 -3.02
CA ARG A 379 1.29 -17.88 -3.37
C ARG A 379 0.26 -18.58 -2.48
N TYR A 380 0.63 -19.64 -1.75
CA TYR A 380 -0.29 -20.36 -0.87
C TYR A 380 -0.02 -20.14 0.62
N ILE A 381 1.19 -19.73 0.98
CA ILE A 381 1.65 -19.73 2.37
C ILE A 381 0.86 -18.82 3.31
N LYS A 382 0.31 -17.69 2.81
CA LYS A 382 -0.61 -16.82 3.57
C LYS A 382 -1.86 -17.56 4.06
N THR A 383 -2.32 -18.54 3.30
CA THR A 383 -3.47 -19.39 3.64
C THR A 383 -3.01 -20.65 4.39
N VAL A 384 -1.92 -21.29 3.96
CA VAL A 384 -1.45 -22.57 4.51
C VAL A 384 -0.88 -22.43 5.94
N ALA A 385 -0.04 -21.42 6.21
CA ALA A 385 0.66 -21.31 7.49
C ALA A 385 -0.30 -21.13 8.69
N PRO A 386 -1.30 -20.22 8.67
CA PRO A 386 -2.24 -20.07 9.77
C PRO A 386 -3.05 -21.34 10.09
N ILE A 387 -3.39 -22.14 9.07
CA ILE A 387 -4.14 -23.39 9.25
C ILE A 387 -3.30 -24.44 9.95
N ILE A 388 -2.06 -24.62 9.51
CA ILE A 388 -1.12 -25.55 10.13
C ILE A 388 -0.87 -25.15 11.58
N LEU A 389 -0.63 -23.86 11.84
CA LEU A 389 -0.50 -23.33 13.21
C LEU A 389 -1.74 -23.61 14.06
N GLY A 390 -2.93 -23.41 13.50
CA GLY A 390 -4.20 -23.69 14.16
C GLY A 390 -4.35 -25.16 14.56
N ILE A 391 -4.02 -26.08 13.66
CA ILE A 391 -4.11 -27.53 13.91
C ILE A 391 -3.12 -27.97 14.98
N GLU A 392 -1.84 -27.55 14.87
CA GLU A 392 -0.84 -27.87 15.88
C GLU A 392 -1.21 -27.28 17.25
N ARG A 393 -1.71 -26.03 17.27
CA ARG A 393 -2.16 -25.39 18.51
C ARG A 393 -3.33 -26.14 19.11
N GLN A 394 -4.36 -26.52 18.34
CA GLN A 394 -5.47 -27.32 18.84
C GLN A 394 -5.00 -28.66 19.41
N HIS A 395 -4.06 -29.32 18.75
CA HIS A 395 -3.48 -30.58 19.22
C HIS A 395 -2.78 -30.44 20.57
N GLN A 396 -1.94 -29.39 20.72
CA GLN A 396 -1.31 -29.05 21.99
C GLN A 396 -2.35 -28.75 23.08
N LEU A 397 -3.40 -27.99 22.74
CA LEU A 397 -4.45 -27.63 23.68
C LEU A 397 -5.25 -28.84 24.14
N LEU A 398 -5.46 -29.85 23.29
CA LEU A 398 -6.12 -31.12 23.68
C LEU A 398 -5.25 -32.00 24.60
N GLY A 399 -4.00 -31.59 24.86
CA GLY A 399 -3.06 -32.34 25.69
C GLY A 399 -2.40 -33.52 24.97
N ILE A 400 -2.51 -33.57 23.64
CA ILE A 400 -1.91 -34.64 22.84
C ILE A 400 -0.45 -34.28 22.56
N THR A 401 0.44 -35.19 22.94
CA THR A 401 1.88 -34.90 23.07
C THR A 401 2.68 -35.23 21.81
N GLU A 402 2.10 -36.02 20.91
CA GLU A 402 2.66 -36.39 19.61
C GLU A 402 2.35 -35.30 18.57
N GLY A 403 2.90 -34.10 18.75
CA GLY A 403 2.79 -33.02 17.77
C GLY A 403 3.88 -33.09 16.69
N MET A 404 3.73 -32.31 15.61
CA MET A 404 4.81 -32.09 14.65
C MET A 404 5.75 -30.99 15.10
N GLY A 405 5.27 -30.14 16.03
CA GLY A 405 6.04 -29.29 16.93
C GLY A 405 7.07 -28.43 16.22
N ASP A 406 8.35 -28.70 16.48
CA ASP A 406 9.46 -27.86 16.02
C ASP A 406 9.77 -28.05 14.53
N ASN A 407 9.54 -29.24 13.98
CA ASN A 407 9.93 -29.56 12.60
C ASN A 407 9.09 -28.80 11.57
N ILE A 408 7.79 -28.63 11.82
CA ILE A 408 6.90 -27.92 10.89
C ILE A 408 7.04 -26.42 10.99
N LEU A 409 7.23 -25.86 12.19
CA LEU A 409 7.53 -24.44 12.32
C LEU A 409 8.84 -24.08 11.59
N ALA A 410 9.87 -24.92 11.71
CA ALA A 410 11.11 -24.77 10.95
C ALA A 410 10.89 -24.95 9.43
N SER A 411 10.03 -25.88 9.02
CA SER A 411 9.69 -26.09 7.61
C SER A 411 8.90 -24.91 7.01
N LEU A 412 8.00 -24.29 7.78
CA LEU A 412 7.31 -23.07 7.37
C LEU A 412 8.28 -21.89 7.16
N LEU A 413 9.50 -21.96 7.69
CA LEU A 413 10.57 -20.99 7.41
C LEU A 413 11.44 -21.36 6.20
N SER A 414 11.36 -22.61 5.70
CA SER A 414 12.30 -23.14 4.71
C SER A 414 11.89 -22.91 3.25
N PHE A 415 10.76 -22.25 2.98
CA PHE A 415 10.40 -21.88 1.61
C PHE A 415 11.28 -20.67 1.18
N ASP A 416 11.79 -20.72 -0.05
CA ASP A 416 12.80 -19.77 -0.53
C ASP A 416 12.16 -18.61 -1.30
N TYR A 417 11.60 -17.64 -0.55
CA TYR A 417 11.05 -16.41 -1.13
C TYR A 417 12.05 -15.70 -2.04
N GLU A 418 13.31 -15.66 -1.63
CA GLU A 418 14.35 -14.87 -2.29
C GLU A 418 14.71 -15.49 -3.63
N LYS A 419 14.77 -16.82 -3.72
CA LYS A 419 14.86 -17.53 -5.00
C LYS A 419 13.65 -17.25 -5.89
N TYR A 420 12.43 -17.39 -5.38
CA TYR A 420 11.23 -17.06 -6.15
C TYR A 420 11.28 -15.65 -6.70
N MET A 421 11.64 -14.66 -5.87
CA MET A 421 11.73 -13.28 -6.31
C MET A 421 12.86 -13.04 -7.33
N ARG A 422 14.02 -13.68 -7.19
CA ARG A 422 15.09 -13.61 -8.20
C ARG A 422 14.65 -14.17 -9.55
N GLU A 423 13.90 -15.27 -9.55
CA GLU A 423 13.29 -15.81 -10.78
C GLU A 423 12.34 -14.77 -11.40
N GLN A 424 11.49 -14.13 -10.60
CA GLN A 424 10.56 -13.10 -11.08
C GLN A 424 11.26 -11.82 -11.57
N MET A 425 12.39 -11.44 -10.97
CA MET A 425 13.28 -10.38 -11.46
C MET A 425 13.87 -10.74 -12.83
N GLY A 426 14.35 -11.97 -12.99
CA GLY A 426 14.87 -12.48 -14.27
C GLY A 426 13.81 -12.52 -15.37
N LEU A 427 12.57 -12.83 -15.01
CA LEU A 427 11.40 -12.76 -15.90
C LEU A 427 10.87 -11.34 -16.12
N LYS A 428 11.46 -10.32 -15.47
CA LYS A 428 11.04 -8.91 -15.54
C LYS A 428 9.56 -8.72 -15.20
N ASN A 429 9.07 -9.47 -14.20
CA ASN A 429 7.71 -9.34 -13.71
C ASN A 429 7.58 -8.10 -12.80
N TYR A 430 7.64 -6.90 -13.38
CA TYR A 430 7.64 -5.63 -12.64
C TYR A 430 6.44 -5.50 -11.69
N ASN A 431 5.27 -5.98 -12.12
CA ASN A 431 4.03 -5.96 -11.33
C ASN A 431 4.18 -6.65 -9.97
N LEU A 432 4.95 -7.73 -9.92
CA LEU A 432 5.15 -8.52 -8.70
C LEU A 432 6.43 -8.10 -7.96
N VAL A 433 7.51 -7.79 -8.70
CA VAL A 433 8.81 -7.40 -8.12
C VAL A 433 8.79 -6.00 -7.51
N LEU A 434 7.96 -5.09 -8.00
CA LEU A 434 7.84 -3.75 -7.46
C LEU A 434 6.76 -3.66 -6.38
N ASN A 435 6.01 -4.73 -6.09
CA ASN A 435 5.00 -4.75 -5.03
C ASN A 435 5.66 -4.79 -3.64
N LEU A 436 6.12 -3.63 -3.18
CA LEU A 436 6.87 -3.47 -1.94
C LEU A 436 6.04 -3.90 -0.71
N ALA A 437 4.73 -3.66 -0.74
CA ALA A 437 3.81 -4.10 0.30
C ALA A 437 3.83 -5.62 0.50
N GLN A 438 3.90 -6.40 -0.59
CA GLN A 438 4.03 -7.86 -0.51
C GLN A 438 5.37 -8.31 0.06
N HIS A 439 6.48 -7.66 -0.30
CA HIS A 439 7.79 -7.95 0.31
C HIS A 439 7.78 -7.67 1.81
N ILE A 440 7.15 -6.58 2.25
CA ILE A 440 7.04 -6.24 3.67
C ILE A 440 6.13 -7.23 4.41
N GLY A 441 4.98 -7.60 3.84
CA GLY A 441 4.12 -8.64 4.41
C GLY A 441 4.79 -10.01 4.46
N TRP A 442 5.68 -10.30 3.50
CA TRP A 442 6.52 -11.48 3.51
C TRP A 442 7.45 -11.49 4.74
N LEU A 443 8.18 -10.38 4.96
CA LEU A 443 9.06 -10.22 6.12
C LEU A 443 8.28 -10.34 7.44
N ARG A 444 7.05 -9.81 7.51
CA ARG A 444 6.19 -9.96 8.69
C ARG A 444 5.87 -11.43 9.00
N GLN A 445 5.54 -12.23 7.99
CA GLN A 445 5.29 -13.67 8.19
C GLN A 445 6.54 -14.39 8.69
N LYS A 446 7.71 -14.12 8.10
CA LYS A 446 9.00 -14.66 8.57
C LYS A 446 9.27 -14.29 10.03
N ALA A 447 9.07 -13.02 10.40
CA ALA A 447 9.24 -12.55 11.78
C ALA A 447 8.32 -13.30 12.76
N LEU A 448 7.03 -13.44 12.40
CA LEU A 448 6.06 -14.19 13.20
C LEU A 448 6.46 -15.65 13.39
N LEU A 449 6.98 -16.29 12.35
CA LEU A 449 7.44 -17.68 12.39
C LEU A 449 8.79 -17.85 13.12
N GLY A 450 9.38 -16.77 13.64
CA GLY A 450 10.57 -16.82 14.48
C GLY A 450 11.90 -16.72 13.73
N ALA A 451 11.88 -16.33 12.44
CA ALA A 451 13.08 -15.80 11.80
C ALA A 451 13.38 -14.44 12.46
N ALA A 452 14.31 -14.45 13.42
CA ALA A 452 14.70 -13.26 14.15
C ALA A 452 15.46 -12.32 13.21
N ASP A 453 14.74 -11.37 12.62
CA ASP A 453 15.33 -10.24 11.93
C ASP A 453 15.23 -9.01 12.83
N ASP A 454 16.37 -8.36 13.08
CA ASP A 454 16.37 -6.99 13.58
C ASP A 454 15.61 -6.10 12.59
N ALA A 455 14.87 -5.11 13.07
CA ALA A 455 14.12 -4.18 12.20
C ALA A 455 15.02 -3.49 11.16
N ASN A 456 16.30 -3.26 11.50
CA ASN A 456 17.30 -2.72 10.58
C ASN A 456 17.71 -3.72 9.47
N ALA A 457 17.70 -5.02 9.76
CA ALA A 457 17.94 -6.05 8.75
C ALA A 457 16.82 -6.05 7.69
N SER A 458 15.58 -5.71 8.06
CA SER A 458 14.45 -5.66 7.14
C SER A 458 14.65 -4.69 5.97
N TYR A 459 15.28 -3.52 6.16
CA TYR A 459 15.53 -2.57 5.06
C TYR A 459 16.56 -3.12 4.07
N SER A 460 17.65 -3.73 4.57
CA SER A 460 18.66 -4.34 3.70
C SER A 460 18.05 -5.42 2.79
N LYS A 461 16.98 -6.10 3.24
CA LYS A 461 16.23 -7.09 2.45
C LYS A 461 15.33 -6.46 1.38
N LEU A 462 15.00 -5.17 1.48
CA LEU A 462 14.24 -4.45 0.46
C LEU A 462 15.14 -3.86 -0.63
N LYS A 463 16.43 -3.67 -0.33
CA LYS A 463 17.40 -3.05 -1.24
C LYS A 463 17.44 -3.70 -2.64
N PRO A 464 17.47 -5.04 -2.80
CA PRO A 464 17.49 -5.65 -4.13
C PRO A 464 16.29 -5.27 -5.01
N TYR A 465 15.12 -5.05 -4.40
CA TYR A 465 13.90 -4.65 -5.12
C TYR A 465 13.92 -3.16 -5.49
N LEU A 466 14.48 -2.32 -4.61
CA LEU A 466 14.70 -0.90 -4.89
C LEU A 466 15.77 -0.69 -5.97
N ASP A 467 16.84 -1.50 -5.94
CA ASP A 467 17.90 -1.52 -6.95
C ASP A 467 17.39 -2.03 -8.30
N PHE A 468 16.46 -2.99 -8.28
CA PHE A 468 15.75 -3.44 -9.47
C PHE A 468 14.87 -2.35 -10.07
N ASN A 469 14.35 -1.43 -9.26
CA ASN A 469 13.53 -0.30 -9.69
C ASN A 469 14.37 0.85 -10.30
N ARG A 470 15.33 0.54 -11.17
CA ARG A 470 16.16 1.52 -11.88
C ARG A 470 16.07 1.31 -13.39
N PHE A 471 15.83 2.40 -14.10
CA PHE A 471 15.71 2.44 -15.55
C PHE A 471 16.57 3.56 -16.11
N ASN A 472 17.12 3.37 -17.30
CA ASN A 472 17.82 4.38 -18.08
C ASN A 472 16.84 5.00 -19.08
N LEU A 473 16.65 6.31 -18.98
CA LEU A 473 15.82 7.15 -19.85
C LEU A 473 16.74 7.89 -20.83
N SER A 474 16.41 7.84 -22.12
CA SER A 474 17.01 8.70 -23.14
C SER A 474 15.94 9.35 -24.00
N LEU A 475 16.18 10.61 -24.31
CA LEU A 475 15.41 11.46 -25.20
C LEU A 475 16.33 12.07 -26.26
N ASP A 476 15.95 11.90 -27.52
CA ASP A 476 16.59 12.56 -28.66
C ASP A 476 15.54 13.39 -29.40
N LEU A 477 15.92 14.61 -29.76
CA LEU A 477 15.09 15.60 -30.44
C LEU A 477 15.80 16.08 -31.70
N ASP A 478 15.08 16.14 -32.81
CA ASP A 478 15.62 16.63 -34.09
C ASP A 478 14.54 17.41 -34.83
N PHE A 479 14.76 18.72 -35.01
CA PHE A 479 13.75 19.61 -35.59
C PHE A 479 14.28 20.48 -36.73
N ILE A 480 13.35 20.87 -37.61
CA ILE A 480 13.51 21.88 -38.64
C ILE A 480 12.24 22.74 -38.63
N TYR A 481 12.42 24.02 -38.36
CA TYR A 481 11.40 25.06 -38.41
C TYR A 481 11.65 25.92 -39.65
N GLU A 482 10.59 26.27 -40.37
CA GLU A 482 10.64 27.17 -41.53
C GLU A 482 9.58 28.28 -41.38
N GLN A 483 9.95 29.49 -41.76
CA GLN A 483 9.05 30.64 -41.90
C GLN A 483 9.20 31.21 -43.31
N LYS A 484 8.08 31.51 -43.93
CA LYS A 484 7.97 32.03 -45.30
C LYS A 484 7.17 33.32 -45.32
N ASN A 485 7.51 34.21 -46.24
CA ASN A 485 6.73 35.39 -46.59
C ASN A 485 6.49 35.35 -48.10
N ASP A 486 5.23 35.40 -48.54
CA ASP A 486 4.84 35.28 -49.95
C ASP A 486 5.49 34.06 -50.66
N ASP A 487 5.40 32.87 -50.03
CA ASP A 487 6.02 31.60 -50.45
C ASP A 487 7.56 31.57 -50.45
N GLU A 488 8.22 32.68 -50.18
CA GLU A 488 9.67 32.75 -50.12
C GLU A 488 10.21 32.47 -48.72
N LEU A 489 11.29 31.69 -48.63
CA LEU A 489 11.91 31.35 -47.35
C LEU A 489 12.50 32.62 -46.69
N GLU A 490 12.00 32.94 -45.51
CA GLU A 490 12.46 34.05 -44.66
C GLU A 490 13.41 33.53 -43.58
N MET A 491 13.05 32.43 -42.92
CA MET A 491 13.87 31.79 -41.90
C MET A 491 13.79 30.27 -41.98
N ARG A 492 14.93 29.61 -41.77
CA ARG A 492 15.01 28.16 -41.51
C ARG A 492 15.91 27.88 -40.33
N ALA A 493 15.38 27.27 -39.29
CA ALA A 493 16.15 26.90 -38.11
C ALA A 493 16.13 25.38 -37.91
N SER A 494 17.23 24.81 -37.45
CA SER A 494 17.32 23.38 -37.14
C SER A 494 18.15 23.13 -35.91
N GLY A 495 17.84 22.05 -35.18
CA GLY A 495 18.56 21.67 -33.99
C GLY A 495 18.47 20.17 -33.70
N LYS A 496 19.55 19.62 -33.16
CA LYS A 496 19.60 18.26 -32.60
C LYS A 496 19.97 18.36 -31.13
N ILE A 497 19.09 17.86 -30.29
CA ILE A 497 19.24 17.89 -28.83
C ILE A 497 19.11 16.44 -28.35
N ALA A 498 20.04 15.95 -27.53
CA ALA A 498 20.01 14.58 -27.05
C ALA A 498 20.34 14.51 -25.57
N THR A 499 20.01 13.37 -24.95
CA THR A 499 20.37 13.11 -23.56
C THR A 499 21.89 12.97 -23.45
N LYS A 500 22.50 13.80 -22.59
CA LYS A 500 23.97 13.91 -22.52
C LYS A 500 24.62 12.66 -21.91
N ASP A 501 24.13 12.30 -20.73
CA ASP A 501 24.65 11.25 -19.86
C ASP A 501 23.48 10.30 -19.55
N LYS A 502 23.73 9.07 -19.10
CA LYS A 502 22.64 8.16 -18.70
C LYS A 502 21.78 8.82 -17.61
N VAL A 503 20.50 9.05 -17.92
CA VAL A 503 19.53 9.58 -16.95
C VAL A 503 18.81 8.41 -16.33
N TYR A 504 19.06 8.18 -15.05
CA TYR A 504 18.38 7.12 -14.33
C TYR A 504 17.05 7.60 -13.76
N VAL A 505 16.06 6.73 -13.83
CA VAL A 505 14.70 6.94 -13.33
C VAL A 505 14.23 5.71 -12.56
N GLN A 506 13.18 5.88 -11.77
CA GLN A 506 12.56 4.83 -10.96
C GLN A 506 11.03 4.99 -10.97
N LEU A 507 10.32 3.92 -10.65
CA LEU A 507 8.87 3.88 -10.60
C LEU A 507 8.36 4.08 -9.17
N TYR A 508 7.30 4.86 -9.02
CA TYR A 508 6.57 5.05 -7.77
C TYR A 508 5.11 4.69 -7.97
N LEU A 509 4.52 4.02 -6.98
CA LEU A 509 3.10 3.72 -6.99
C LEU A 509 2.31 5.01 -6.82
N ASP A 510 1.40 5.26 -7.76
CA ASP A 510 0.39 6.31 -7.67
C ASP A 510 -0.98 5.68 -7.92
N ASP A 511 -1.73 5.57 -6.84
CA ASP A 511 -2.94 4.76 -6.74
C ASP A 511 -2.67 3.31 -7.17
N CYS A 512 -3.09 2.94 -8.37
CA CYS A 512 -2.91 1.59 -8.95
C CYS A 512 -2.15 1.63 -10.29
N THR A 513 -1.45 2.73 -10.52
CA THR A 513 -0.57 2.94 -11.66
C THR A 513 0.79 3.37 -11.17
N TRP A 514 1.77 3.39 -12.06
CA TRP A 514 3.14 3.76 -11.76
C TRP A 514 3.48 5.07 -12.44
N ARG A 515 4.09 5.99 -11.69
CA ARG A 515 4.73 7.18 -12.25
C ARG A 515 6.23 6.98 -12.26
N MET A 516 6.89 7.45 -13.33
CA MET A 516 8.35 7.54 -13.35
C MET A 516 8.82 8.87 -12.76
N ARG A 517 9.99 8.83 -12.16
CA ARG A 517 10.67 9.96 -11.54
C ARG A 517 12.18 9.76 -11.66
N LEU A 518 12.96 10.83 -11.73
CA LEU A 518 14.42 10.75 -11.66
C LEU A 518 14.90 9.92 -10.45
N TRP A 519 15.95 9.16 -10.65
CA TRP A 519 16.56 8.34 -9.62
C TRP A 519 17.55 9.17 -8.81
N ASN A 520 17.38 9.18 -7.49
CA ASN A 520 18.19 9.88 -6.47
C ASN A 520 17.92 11.34 -6.10
N PRO A 521 17.23 12.24 -6.83
CA PRO A 521 16.93 13.56 -6.29
C PRO A 521 16.15 13.47 -4.97
N ASP A 522 16.43 14.36 -4.04
CA ASP A 522 15.59 14.51 -2.85
C ASP A 522 14.39 15.38 -3.21
N TYR A 523 13.21 14.81 -3.43
CA TYR A 523 12.07 15.54 -3.97
C TYR A 523 11.50 16.64 -3.07
N PHE A 524 12.00 16.75 -1.85
CA PHE A 524 11.56 17.74 -0.86
C PHE A 524 12.59 18.87 -0.70
N THR A 525 13.83 18.69 -1.18
CA THR A 525 14.92 19.66 -0.99
C THR A 525 15.77 19.92 -2.23
N ALA A 526 15.77 19.01 -3.21
CA ALA A 526 16.50 19.14 -4.47
C ALA A 526 16.01 20.36 -5.23
N LYS A 527 16.89 21.03 -5.98
CA LYS A 527 16.58 22.23 -6.80
C LYS A 527 15.90 21.87 -8.14
N ALA A 528 15.31 22.88 -8.81
CA ALA A 528 14.51 22.65 -10.02
C ALA A 528 15.32 22.01 -11.15
N ASP A 529 16.58 22.41 -11.29
CA ASP A 529 17.57 21.86 -12.22
C ASP A 529 17.95 20.41 -11.87
N GLU A 530 18.00 20.05 -10.59
CA GLU A 530 18.22 18.67 -10.13
C GLU A 530 17.01 17.75 -10.37
N MET A 531 15.82 18.32 -10.56
CA MET A 531 14.60 17.61 -10.92
C MET A 531 14.32 17.60 -12.43
N ALA A 532 15.13 18.32 -13.22
CA ALA A 532 15.00 18.37 -14.67
C ALA A 532 15.90 17.34 -15.35
N MET A 533 15.55 16.97 -16.58
CA MET A 533 16.36 16.06 -17.37
C MET A 533 17.43 16.83 -18.16
N PRO A 534 18.73 16.55 -17.92
CA PRO A 534 19.79 17.26 -18.61
C PRO A 534 19.93 16.78 -20.07
N LEU A 535 19.93 17.73 -20.98
CA LEU A 535 20.09 17.53 -22.41
C LEU A 535 21.29 18.33 -22.95
N LEU A 536 21.86 17.84 -24.04
CA LEU A 536 22.94 18.46 -24.79
C LEU A 536 22.45 18.89 -26.18
N VAL A 537 22.70 20.14 -26.55
CA VAL A 537 22.55 20.61 -27.93
C VAL A 537 23.77 20.13 -28.71
N ASN A 538 23.58 19.12 -29.56
CA ASN A 538 24.64 18.52 -30.36
C ASN A 538 24.99 19.35 -31.58
N SER A 539 23.98 19.98 -32.19
CA SER A 539 24.13 20.83 -33.36
C SER A 539 22.91 21.72 -33.54
N GLY A 540 23.08 22.87 -34.17
CA GLY A 540 21.97 23.68 -34.65
C GLY A 540 22.46 24.79 -35.58
N GLN A 541 21.59 25.21 -36.49
CA GLN A 541 21.85 26.33 -37.41
C GLN A 541 20.56 27.07 -37.72
N LYS A 542 20.65 28.40 -37.84
CA LYS A 542 19.58 29.30 -38.25
C LYS A 542 20.00 30.01 -39.53
N THR A 543 19.21 29.87 -40.58
CA THR A 543 19.37 30.62 -41.83
C THR A 543 18.28 31.69 -41.88
N ILE A 544 18.66 32.95 -42.08
CA ILE A 544 17.71 34.07 -42.22
C ILE A 544 18.04 34.90 -43.45
N ARG A 545 17.00 35.48 -44.04
CA ARG A 545 17.12 36.48 -45.09
C ARG A 545 17.52 37.83 -44.47
N GLU A 546 18.65 38.38 -44.87
CA GLU A 546 19.11 39.70 -44.43
C GLU A 546 18.53 40.83 -45.30
N GLU A 547 18.73 42.09 -44.88
CA GLU A 547 18.25 43.29 -45.59
C GLU A 547 18.65 43.36 -47.08
N ASN A 548 19.73 42.67 -47.47
CA ASN A 548 20.22 42.60 -48.85
C ASN A 548 19.65 41.42 -49.65
N ASP A 549 18.57 40.80 -49.18
CA ASP A 549 17.93 39.63 -49.79
C ASP A 549 18.84 38.38 -49.88
N LYS A 550 19.92 38.36 -49.09
CA LYS A 550 20.85 37.23 -49.02
C LYS A 550 20.54 36.38 -47.81
N MET A 551 20.53 35.06 -48.01
CA MET A 551 20.43 34.09 -46.92
C MET A 551 21.77 33.98 -46.18
N ALA A 552 21.76 34.27 -44.89
CA ALA A 552 22.91 34.11 -44.00
C ALA A 552 22.65 32.99 -43.00
N THR A 553 23.63 32.10 -42.80
CA THR A 553 23.53 30.97 -41.86
C THR A 553 24.38 31.23 -40.62
N TYR A 554 23.75 31.07 -39.46
CA TYR A 554 24.32 31.27 -38.14
C TYR A 554 24.31 29.95 -37.37
N PRO A 555 25.48 29.38 -37.02
CA PRO A 555 25.53 28.19 -36.18
C PRO A 555 25.06 28.50 -34.75
N TYR A 556 24.55 27.48 -34.06
CA TYR A 556 24.18 27.61 -32.65
C TYR A 556 25.41 28.00 -31.81
N SER A 557 25.26 29.05 -31.01
CA SER A 557 26.33 29.58 -30.15
C SER A 557 25.88 29.78 -28.69
N GLY A 558 24.73 29.21 -28.33
CA GLY A 558 24.17 29.30 -26.99
C GLY A 558 24.73 28.26 -26.02
N PRO A 559 24.14 28.14 -24.82
CA PRO A 559 24.52 27.11 -23.86
C PRO A 559 24.36 25.70 -24.45
N SER A 560 25.40 24.88 -24.37
CA SER A 560 25.30 23.50 -24.83
C SER A 560 24.34 22.66 -23.98
N LYS A 561 24.08 23.07 -22.74
CA LYS A 561 23.17 22.38 -21.82
C LYS A 561 21.80 23.03 -21.84
N VAL A 562 20.78 22.19 -22.02
CA VAL A 562 19.37 22.56 -21.88
C VAL A 562 18.69 21.58 -20.95
N MET A 563 17.60 21.99 -20.31
CA MET A 563 16.88 21.19 -19.33
C MET A 563 15.49 20.88 -19.88
N ALA A 564 15.15 19.60 -20.00
CA ALA A 564 13.76 19.21 -20.23
C ALA A 564 13.06 19.06 -18.88
N GLN A 565 11.84 19.57 -18.78
CA GLN A 565 10.98 19.17 -17.68
C GLN A 565 10.75 17.65 -17.76
N PHE A 566 10.78 16.97 -16.61
CA PHE A 566 10.67 15.51 -16.59
C PHE A 566 9.30 15.07 -17.16
N PRO A 567 9.25 14.12 -18.11
CA PRO A 567 7.98 13.71 -18.72
C PRO A 567 7.03 13.09 -17.69
N ASP A 568 5.72 13.26 -17.88
CA ASP A 568 4.72 12.62 -17.03
C ASP A 568 4.43 11.21 -17.56
N PHE A 569 4.79 10.20 -16.79
CA PHE A 569 4.52 8.80 -17.12
C PHE A 569 3.35 8.28 -16.31
N LYS A 570 2.46 7.55 -16.98
CA LYS A 570 1.43 6.73 -16.35
C LYS A 570 1.53 5.33 -16.93
N ILE A 571 1.98 4.40 -16.09
CA ILE A 571 2.25 3.02 -16.48
C ILE A 571 1.37 2.07 -15.66
N SER A 572 0.68 1.16 -16.33
CA SER A 572 -0.10 0.10 -15.75
C SER A 572 0.52 -1.24 -16.14
N PHE A 573 1.06 -1.96 -15.16
CA PHE A 573 1.40 -3.37 -15.38
C PHE A 573 0.18 -4.30 -15.25
N CYS A 574 -1.01 -3.73 -15.07
CA CYS A 574 -2.27 -4.46 -15.04
C CYS A 574 -2.85 -4.56 -16.46
N ASN A 575 -3.31 -5.75 -16.83
CA ASN A 575 -3.97 -6.01 -18.12
C ASN A 575 -5.40 -5.45 -18.13
N ASN A 576 -5.54 -4.13 -18.06
CA ASN A 576 -6.82 -3.42 -18.04
C ASN A 576 -7.25 -2.90 -19.43
N GLY A 577 -6.47 -3.19 -20.47
CA GLY A 577 -6.75 -2.76 -21.85
C GLY A 577 -6.45 -1.28 -22.13
N GLN A 578 -5.97 -0.52 -21.14
CA GLN A 578 -5.54 0.87 -21.33
C GLN A 578 -4.07 0.89 -21.77
N SER A 579 -3.74 1.77 -22.72
CA SER A 579 -2.35 2.02 -23.11
C SER A 579 -1.64 2.83 -22.04
N ASP A 580 -0.35 2.54 -21.85
CA ASP A 580 0.52 3.37 -21.03
C ASP A 580 0.84 4.67 -21.76
N THR A 581 1.06 5.74 -21.00
CA THR A 581 1.29 7.07 -21.57
C THR A 581 2.56 7.70 -21.02
N ALA A 582 3.35 8.31 -21.90
CA ALA A 582 4.39 9.26 -21.52
C ALA A 582 4.11 10.59 -22.21
N ILE A 583 3.96 11.65 -21.42
CA ILE A 583 3.62 12.99 -21.91
C ILE A 583 4.88 13.84 -21.84
N MET A 584 5.40 14.22 -23.00
CA MET A 584 6.56 15.08 -23.09
C MET A 584 6.19 16.52 -22.79
N THR A 585 7.10 17.23 -22.13
CA THR A 585 6.92 18.63 -21.73
C THR A 585 8.04 19.50 -22.33
N THR A 586 7.96 20.80 -22.12
CA THR A 586 8.79 21.79 -22.77
C THR A 586 10.23 21.80 -22.27
N LEU A 587 11.10 22.41 -23.07
CA LEU A 587 12.51 22.67 -22.78
C LEU A 587 12.69 24.06 -22.15
N ASN A 588 13.59 24.15 -21.19
CA ASN A 588 13.96 25.39 -20.52
C ASN A 588 15.49 25.51 -20.42
N TYR A 589 15.98 26.75 -20.37
CA TYR A 589 17.36 27.02 -19.97
C TYR A 589 17.48 26.92 -18.43
N PRO A 590 18.65 26.53 -17.90
CA PRO A 590 18.91 26.66 -16.48
C PRO A 590 18.82 28.14 -16.05
N VAL A 591 18.19 28.40 -14.91
CA VAL A 591 17.84 29.75 -14.42
C VAL A 591 19.05 30.64 -14.16
N ASP A 592 20.24 30.05 -13.94
CA ASP A 592 21.45 30.76 -13.54
C ASP A 592 22.27 31.33 -14.73
N GLY A 593 21.77 31.25 -15.96
CA GLY A 593 22.44 31.81 -17.13
C GLY A 593 21.93 33.19 -17.49
N ASP A 594 22.69 34.25 -17.19
CA ASP A 594 22.46 35.58 -17.78
C ASP A 594 22.61 35.46 -19.31
N ILE A 595 21.49 35.36 -20.03
CA ILE A 595 21.45 35.47 -21.48
C ILE A 595 21.17 36.95 -21.79
N PRO A 596 22.18 37.77 -22.15
CA PRO A 596 21.96 39.17 -22.47
C PRO A 596 21.00 39.30 -23.66
N VAL A 597 19.80 39.78 -23.39
CA VAL A 597 18.67 39.88 -24.35
C VAL A 597 18.94 40.89 -25.48
N GLN A 598 19.93 41.78 -25.32
CA GLN A 598 20.06 42.99 -26.15
C GLN A 598 20.84 42.84 -27.49
N THR A 599 21.24 41.64 -27.93
CA THR A 599 21.93 41.45 -29.24
C THR A 599 21.37 40.31 -30.12
N SER A 600 20.11 39.93 -29.89
CA SER A 600 19.60 38.57 -30.12
C SER A 600 19.34 38.12 -31.57
N PHE A 601 18.88 38.97 -32.50
CA PHE A 601 18.33 38.48 -33.78
C PHE A 601 19.35 37.83 -34.73
N LYS A 602 20.62 38.25 -34.69
CA LYS A 602 21.71 37.67 -35.50
C LYS A 602 22.45 36.52 -34.81
N THR A 603 21.98 36.08 -33.63
CA THR A 603 22.64 34.98 -32.91
C THR A 603 21.65 33.87 -32.62
N TYR A 604 21.95 32.67 -33.11
CA TYR A 604 21.18 31.48 -32.75
C TYR A 604 21.57 31.00 -31.35
N LYS A 605 21.21 31.79 -30.33
CA LYS A 605 21.47 31.53 -28.91
C LYS A 605 20.19 31.17 -28.17
N ALA A 606 19.37 32.16 -27.83
CA ALA A 606 18.16 31.94 -27.05
C ALA A 606 17.03 31.27 -27.85
N GLU A 607 16.96 31.57 -29.15
CA GLU A 607 15.84 31.16 -30.02
C GLU A 607 15.72 29.66 -30.25
N LEU A 608 16.82 28.89 -30.12
CA LEU A 608 16.79 27.45 -30.36
C LEU A 608 15.73 26.74 -29.51
N LEU A 609 15.61 27.11 -28.23
CA LEU A 609 14.61 26.49 -27.35
C LEU A 609 13.18 26.92 -27.69
N ALA A 610 12.95 28.19 -28.02
CA ALA A 610 11.63 28.66 -28.45
C ALA A 610 11.17 27.89 -29.69
N LEU A 611 12.05 27.74 -30.69
CA LEU A 611 11.74 27.02 -31.92
C LEU A 611 11.60 25.50 -31.69
N ALA A 612 12.45 24.90 -30.85
CA ALA A 612 12.33 23.50 -30.46
C ALA A 612 11.02 23.22 -29.70
N ASN A 613 10.54 24.17 -28.90
CA ASN A 613 9.34 24.00 -28.08
C ASN A 613 8.05 23.87 -28.91
N HIS A 614 8.04 24.28 -30.17
CA HIS A 614 6.93 23.95 -31.08
C HIS A 614 6.78 22.43 -31.30
N MET A 615 7.81 21.60 -31.06
CA MET A 615 7.63 20.15 -31.06
C MET A 615 6.63 19.67 -29.99
N PHE A 616 6.48 20.41 -28.89
CA PHE A 616 5.65 20.02 -27.76
C PHE A 616 4.37 20.85 -27.70
N ILE A 617 4.42 22.13 -28.04
CA ILE A 617 3.31 23.08 -27.89
C ILE A 617 2.61 23.31 -29.23
N ASP A 618 1.28 23.26 -29.20
CA ASP A 618 0.41 23.81 -30.25
C ASP A 618 -0.09 25.18 -29.79
N ILE A 619 0.41 26.25 -30.42
CA ILE A 619 0.08 27.63 -30.02
C ILE A 619 -1.41 27.91 -30.20
N ASN A 620 -2.03 27.32 -31.22
CA ASN A 620 -3.46 27.51 -31.47
C ASN A 620 -4.32 26.92 -30.34
N LYS A 621 -3.82 25.92 -29.62
CA LYS A 621 -4.48 25.38 -28.41
C LYS A 621 -4.25 26.23 -27.17
N LEU A 622 -3.26 27.11 -27.16
CA LEU A 622 -3.06 28.04 -26.05
C LEU A 622 -3.97 29.27 -26.17
N GLU A 623 -4.32 29.67 -27.39
CA GLU A 623 -5.25 30.77 -27.64
C GLU A 623 -6.64 30.43 -27.06
N GLY A 624 -7.07 31.21 -26.04
CA GLY A 624 -8.35 31.02 -25.35
C GLY A 624 -8.28 30.29 -24.00
N HIS A 625 -7.15 29.68 -23.66
CA HIS A 625 -6.97 28.95 -22.38
C HIS A 625 -6.18 29.74 -21.32
N GLU A 626 -5.92 31.03 -21.55
CA GLU A 626 -5.17 31.91 -20.64
C GLU A 626 -5.85 32.01 -19.26
N SER A 627 -7.18 32.14 -19.26
CA SER A 627 -7.98 32.20 -18.02
C SER A 627 -7.97 30.87 -17.25
N GLU A 628 -7.96 29.74 -17.95
CA GLU A 628 -7.83 28.42 -17.34
C GLU A 628 -6.46 28.23 -16.69
N GLY A 629 -5.39 28.65 -17.38
CA GLY A 629 -4.03 28.62 -16.84
C GLY A 629 -3.89 29.46 -15.57
N MET A 630 -4.49 30.66 -15.55
CA MET A 630 -4.48 31.54 -14.37
C MET A 630 -5.31 30.97 -13.21
N ASN A 631 -6.51 30.43 -13.50
CA ASN A 631 -7.35 29.76 -12.51
C ASN A 631 -6.64 28.55 -11.88
N MET A 632 -5.94 27.78 -12.71
CA MET A 632 -5.12 26.66 -12.26
C MET A 632 -3.96 27.10 -11.38
N ALA A 633 -3.27 28.20 -11.73
CA ALA A 633 -2.23 28.79 -10.89
C ALA A 633 -2.76 29.21 -9.51
N LEU A 634 -3.97 29.76 -9.44
CA LEU A 634 -4.63 30.08 -8.17
C LEU A 634 -5.02 28.82 -7.38
N ASP A 635 -5.54 27.78 -8.04
CA ASP A 635 -5.88 26.52 -7.38
C ASP A 635 -4.64 25.82 -6.81
N ILE A 636 -3.50 25.92 -7.50
CA ILE A 636 -2.19 25.50 -7.01
C ILE A 636 -1.84 26.24 -5.73
N MET A 637 -1.83 27.57 -5.76
CA MET A 637 -1.49 28.38 -4.59
C MET A 637 -2.41 28.10 -3.40
N THR A 638 -3.72 27.91 -3.66
CA THR A 638 -4.69 27.53 -2.63
C THR A 638 -4.35 26.18 -2.02
N SER A 639 -4.13 25.17 -2.85
CA SER A 639 -3.94 23.78 -2.42
C SER A 639 -2.61 23.58 -1.68
N LEU A 640 -1.56 24.28 -2.11
CA LEU A 640 -0.25 24.24 -1.46
C LEU A 640 -0.23 24.99 -0.11
N SER A 641 -1.11 25.97 0.09
CA SER A 641 -1.17 26.77 1.32
C SER A 641 -1.73 26.01 2.53
N GLN A 642 -2.53 24.97 2.31
CA GLN A 642 -3.16 24.17 3.36
C GLN A 642 -3.13 22.69 3.00
N PRO A 643 -2.00 21.99 3.21
CA PRO A 643 -1.97 20.55 3.00
C PRO A 643 -2.92 19.88 3.99
N GLN A 644 -4.09 19.45 3.50
CA GLN A 644 -5.10 18.80 4.31
C GLN A 644 -4.84 17.30 4.36
N VAL A 645 -4.77 16.76 5.58
CA VAL A 645 -4.83 15.32 5.80
C VAL A 645 -6.28 14.90 5.61
N THR A 646 -6.61 14.32 4.46
CA THR A 646 -7.99 14.03 4.06
C THR A 646 -8.65 12.95 4.93
N ASN A 647 -7.86 12.11 5.60
CA ASN A 647 -8.32 11.11 6.57
C ASN A 647 -7.23 10.85 7.63
N PRO A 648 -7.20 11.60 8.74
CA PRO A 648 -6.16 11.41 9.76
C PRO A 648 -6.22 10.00 10.34
N THR A 649 -5.04 9.36 10.38
CA THR A 649 -4.87 7.98 10.83
C THR A 649 -4.79 7.85 12.35
N GLY A 650 -4.61 8.98 13.04
CA GLY A 650 -4.34 9.02 14.48
C GLY A 650 -2.87 8.78 14.83
N ASN A 651 -2.00 8.58 13.82
CA ASN A 651 -0.56 8.51 13.97
C ASN A 651 0.08 9.74 13.29
N PRO A 652 0.62 10.72 14.05
CA PRO A 652 1.16 11.96 13.49
C PRO A 652 2.28 11.76 12.48
N LYS A 653 3.05 10.67 12.61
CA LYS A 653 4.15 10.32 11.70
C LYS A 653 3.62 9.85 10.34
N LEU A 654 2.58 9.02 10.36
CA LEU A 654 1.91 8.56 9.15
C LEU A 654 1.12 9.69 8.48
N ASP A 655 0.44 10.52 9.27
CA ASP A 655 -0.29 11.70 8.78
C ASP A 655 0.66 12.70 8.10
N LYS A 656 1.89 12.83 8.61
CA LYS A 656 2.93 13.63 7.94
C LYS A 656 3.31 13.04 6.58
N LEU A 657 3.60 11.74 6.49
CA LEU A 657 3.92 11.08 5.21
C LEU A 657 2.77 11.23 4.20
N GLN A 658 1.52 11.08 4.68
CA GLN A 658 0.33 11.28 3.86
C GLN A 658 0.24 12.71 3.33
N SER A 659 0.46 13.69 4.21
CA SER A 659 0.45 15.11 3.87
C SER A 659 1.52 15.45 2.83
N ASP A 660 2.75 15.00 3.05
CA ASP A 660 3.89 15.19 2.16
C ASP A 660 3.65 14.53 0.78
N TYR A 661 3.09 13.32 0.77
CA TYR A 661 2.69 12.60 -0.45
C TYR A 661 1.63 13.36 -1.23
N HIS A 662 0.53 13.76 -0.59
CA HIS A 662 -0.58 14.45 -1.27
C HIS A 662 -0.17 15.84 -1.75
N LEU A 663 0.63 16.58 -0.97
CA LEU A 663 1.19 17.85 -1.42
C LEU A 663 1.95 17.68 -2.73
N ARG A 664 2.80 16.63 -2.79
CA ARG A 664 3.60 16.35 -3.98
C ARG A 664 2.75 15.87 -5.15
N LYS A 665 1.86 14.91 -4.93
CA LYS A 665 0.93 14.40 -5.95
C LYS A 665 0.12 15.55 -6.56
N THR A 666 -0.45 16.41 -5.73
CA THR A 666 -1.21 17.58 -6.16
C THR A 666 -0.34 18.54 -6.97
N SER A 667 0.89 18.85 -6.53
CA SER A 667 1.83 19.68 -7.32
C SER A 667 2.14 19.06 -8.70
N ASP A 668 2.33 17.75 -8.76
CA ASP A 668 2.64 17.05 -10.00
C ASP A 668 1.41 16.95 -10.93
N ASP A 669 0.22 16.74 -10.38
CA ASP A 669 -1.06 16.75 -11.13
C ASP A 669 -1.34 18.12 -11.74
N PHE A 670 -1.02 19.18 -11.01
CA PHE A 670 -1.11 20.53 -11.55
C PHE A 670 -0.08 20.79 -12.64
N LYS A 671 1.18 20.41 -12.45
CA LYS A 671 2.20 20.51 -13.51
C LYS A 671 1.75 19.80 -14.77
N LYS A 672 1.14 18.62 -14.61
CA LYS A 672 0.54 17.87 -15.70
C LYS A 672 -0.56 18.68 -16.37
N GLN A 673 -1.57 19.14 -15.62
CA GLN A 673 -2.67 19.91 -16.18
C GLN A 673 -2.19 21.14 -16.97
N VAL A 674 -1.31 21.96 -16.38
CA VAL A 674 -0.71 23.15 -17.03
C VAL A 674 -0.01 22.74 -18.31
N SER A 675 0.81 21.69 -18.25
CA SER A 675 1.53 21.23 -19.44
C SER A 675 0.54 20.81 -20.52
N THR A 676 -0.47 20.00 -20.19
CA THR A 676 -1.39 19.41 -21.18
C THR A 676 -2.28 20.41 -21.91
N THR A 677 -2.57 21.59 -21.34
CA THR A 677 -3.41 22.61 -21.98
C THR A 677 -2.83 23.09 -23.32
N GLY A 678 -1.50 23.15 -23.46
CA GLY A 678 -0.84 23.58 -24.69
C GLY A 678 -0.23 22.47 -25.53
N LEU A 679 -0.30 21.21 -25.09
CA LEU A 679 0.46 20.15 -25.74
C LEU A 679 -0.17 19.68 -27.05
N THR A 680 0.67 19.47 -28.06
CA THR A 680 0.29 18.72 -29.25
C THR A 680 0.02 17.26 -28.87
N GLU A 681 -0.98 16.62 -29.48
CA GLU A 681 -1.27 15.19 -29.26
C GLU A 681 -0.06 14.31 -29.56
N LYS A 682 0.82 14.79 -30.44
CA LYS A 682 2.05 14.10 -30.84
C LYS A 682 3.16 14.13 -29.78
N SER A 683 3.00 14.92 -28.72
CA SER A 683 3.87 14.88 -27.53
C SER A 683 3.52 13.73 -26.58
N VAL A 684 2.40 13.03 -26.84
CA VAL A 684 1.94 11.87 -26.08
C VAL A 684 2.42 10.59 -26.74
N PHE A 685 3.16 9.78 -25.99
CA PHE A 685 3.60 8.46 -26.41
C PHE A 685 2.70 7.41 -25.81
N LEU A 686 2.06 6.62 -26.67
CA LEU A 686 1.32 5.43 -26.27
C LEU A 686 2.22 4.19 -26.36
N PHE A 687 2.27 3.40 -25.29
CA PHE A 687 3.08 2.18 -25.23
C PHE A 687 2.46 1.12 -24.32
N GLN A 688 3.13 -0.04 -24.23
CA GLN A 688 2.73 -1.14 -23.35
C GLN A 688 3.96 -1.65 -22.60
N ALA A 689 4.08 -1.26 -21.34
CA ALA A 689 5.15 -1.64 -20.43
C ALA A 689 5.01 -3.08 -19.93
N ASN A 690 3.79 -3.64 -19.92
CA ASN A 690 3.55 -5.04 -19.56
C ASN A 690 3.87 -6.00 -20.73
N ASN A 691 5.12 -5.98 -21.18
CA ASN A 691 5.58 -6.76 -22.33
C ASN A 691 6.70 -7.78 -21.97
N GLY A 692 7.10 -7.86 -20.69
CA GLY A 692 8.19 -8.72 -20.23
C GLY A 692 9.59 -8.36 -20.77
N SER A 693 9.74 -7.20 -21.41
CA SER A 693 10.99 -6.71 -21.99
C SER A 693 11.77 -5.86 -20.99
N SER A 694 13.08 -5.72 -21.21
CA SER A 694 13.86 -4.67 -20.55
C SER A 694 13.60 -3.32 -21.19
N VAL A 695 13.13 -3.27 -22.44
CA VAL A 695 12.79 -2.01 -23.10
C VAL A 695 11.31 -1.74 -22.87
N LEU A 696 11.00 -0.80 -21.98
CA LEU A 696 9.62 -0.43 -21.66
C LEU A 696 9.02 0.43 -22.77
N ILE A 697 9.81 1.34 -23.32
CA ILE A 697 9.45 2.20 -24.44
C ILE A 697 10.67 2.39 -25.34
N ASP A 698 10.42 2.37 -26.64
CA ASP A 698 11.37 2.71 -27.71
C ASP A 698 10.50 3.18 -28.87
N LYS A 699 10.21 4.49 -28.87
CA LYS A 699 9.19 5.09 -29.72
C LYS A 699 9.68 6.41 -30.27
N THR A 700 9.29 6.68 -31.51
CA THR A 700 9.58 7.92 -32.22
C THR A 700 8.26 8.53 -32.69
N ASN A 701 8.02 9.79 -32.34
CA ASN A 701 6.88 10.57 -32.83
C ASN A 701 7.37 11.67 -33.77
N ASP A 702 6.63 11.89 -34.86
CA ASP A 702 6.86 13.00 -35.81
C ASP A 702 5.82 14.11 -35.59
N THR A 703 6.25 15.17 -34.93
CA THR A 703 5.49 16.34 -34.52
C THR A 703 5.33 17.42 -35.59
N LYS A 704 5.63 17.13 -36.87
CA LYS A 704 5.42 18.11 -37.95
C LYS A 704 4.01 18.69 -37.96
N HIS A 705 3.89 20.00 -38.08
CA HIS A 705 2.63 20.73 -38.20
C HIS A 705 2.90 22.18 -38.63
N ARG A 706 1.88 22.80 -39.23
CA ARG A 706 1.84 24.25 -39.47
C ARG A 706 1.56 24.96 -38.15
N ILE A 707 2.34 25.99 -37.84
CA ILE A 707 2.25 26.74 -36.59
C ILE A 707 1.31 27.94 -36.80
N ASP A 708 1.55 28.72 -37.86
CA ASP A 708 0.69 29.81 -38.30
C ASP A 708 0.65 29.93 -39.85
N GLU A 709 0.10 31.01 -40.39
CA GLU A 709 0.02 31.21 -41.84
C GLU A 709 1.37 31.18 -42.55
N ASN A 710 2.41 31.62 -41.87
CA ASN A 710 3.74 31.85 -42.43
C ASN A 710 4.79 30.89 -41.86
N SER A 711 4.49 30.12 -40.82
CA SER A 711 5.45 29.24 -40.15
C SER A 711 5.02 27.77 -40.06
N GLU A 712 5.99 26.87 -40.21
CA GLU A 712 5.79 25.43 -40.16
C GLU A 712 6.97 24.71 -39.49
N LEU A 713 6.66 23.70 -38.67
CA LEU A 713 7.63 22.72 -38.22
C LEU A 713 7.72 21.60 -39.27
N THR A 714 8.60 21.75 -40.26
CA THR A 714 8.75 20.79 -41.39
C THR A 714 9.38 19.47 -40.96
N LYS A 715 10.09 19.45 -39.83
CA LYS A 715 10.54 18.24 -39.14
C LYS A 715 10.46 18.45 -37.63
N GLY A 716 9.91 17.49 -36.90
CA GLY A 716 9.98 17.46 -35.43
C GLY A 716 9.98 16.03 -34.95
N VAL A 717 11.15 15.46 -34.71
CA VAL A 717 11.29 14.06 -34.31
C VAL A 717 11.60 14.01 -32.83
N ILE A 718 10.73 13.35 -32.06
CA ILE A 718 10.95 13.06 -30.64
C ILE A 718 11.13 11.55 -30.50
N HIS A 719 12.33 11.12 -30.13
CA HIS A 719 12.65 9.72 -29.84
C HIS A 719 12.81 9.53 -28.33
N LEU A 720 11.91 8.73 -27.74
CA LEU A 720 11.86 8.42 -26.32
C LEU A 720 12.15 6.94 -26.11
N ARG A 721 13.13 6.65 -25.26
CA ARG A 721 13.53 5.28 -24.92
C ARG A 721 13.74 5.12 -23.42
N VAL A 722 13.13 4.09 -22.84
CA VAL A 722 13.34 3.68 -21.44
C VAL A 722 13.72 2.22 -21.39
N VAL A 723 14.88 1.95 -20.80
CA VAL A 723 15.45 0.61 -20.66
C VAL A 723 15.67 0.30 -19.19
N HIS A 724 15.17 -0.83 -18.71
CA HIS A 724 15.46 -1.39 -17.41
C HIS A 724 16.96 -1.65 -17.28
N ASP A 725 17.59 -0.97 -16.33
CA ASP A 725 19.04 -0.96 -16.09
C ASP A 725 19.23 -1.04 -14.58
N PRO A 726 18.99 -2.19 -13.93
CA PRO A 726 19.02 -2.33 -12.47
C PRO A 726 20.44 -2.10 -11.92
N VAL A 727 20.54 -1.71 -10.65
CA VAL A 727 21.86 -1.57 -9.99
C VAL A 727 22.50 -2.96 -9.88
N THR A 728 23.64 -3.17 -10.53
CA THR A 728 24.46 -4.37 -10.35
C THR A 728 25.33 -4.19 -9.12
N GLU A 729 25.30 -5.16 -8.19
CA GLU A 729 26.29 -5.22 -7.11
C GLU A 729 27.67 -5.43 -7.75
N ASN A 730 28.54 -4.42 -7.65
CA ASN A 730 29.94 -4.50 -8.09
C ASN A 730 30.82 -5.14 -7.03
#